data_AF-A0A0M4JSP6-F1
#
_entry.id   AF-A0A0M4JSP6-F1
#
_cell.length_a   1.000
_cell.length_b   1.000
_cell.length_c   1.000
_cell.angle_alpha   90.00
_cell.angle_beta   90.00
_cell.angle_gamma   90.00
#
_symmetry.space_group_name_H-M   'P 1'
#
loop_
_entity.id
_entity.type
_entity.pdbx_description
1 polymer ?
#
loop_
_entity_poly.entity_id
_entity_poly.type
_entity_poly.pdbx_seq_one_letter_code
_entity_poly.pdbx_strand_id
1 'polypeptide(L)'
;MKKLCAILGSLSVAVFSSVSVVACKGGLDLSLTYTDEEKIMSIYNLTTKDLVKNGVKINTLVSPEEIDAIIKALDLNELINKNPNGSFLKQSLGVFIMSNQLLNEISSKVPGYGWIANKLTWQSQWSIKDLLAKEDLSLFNNVSGWMNKRNEKEDESKWSLSVTFLNQDKTGWNGVERAKYARININRRVVANNYGKVQRELSNEKVIYGGDTANTQDSFLNPNNPDLGVIYQGYANSSELIELDKILNENVGSIPIGFFNYSPSATDFVNNKIIMLDFVNKVLQVSKQEIEDALNDYLLNNPFFIGEGLKPEHIANVIKNQIYVILMTNSIDRKNLKDKDGNPLLANEGEEEESLIIVKSMINKLRRLCEDISQLSSVNSNLKNVETLINMLDTIQNEDCVFKSISKNSFRETLKAVIEDSRDRNDPYSYHKAFYNGDLNATLFKTVSNNQKQIPLTLVNDYLDFGFDNQYKFEVQYWGNSTPIKGGEEQWYSPDNNRPNDNYIADKGFRNIFLHHRFFKHDDEKDYTSAELLKKYEKKISINYDIFDFDETIADPSEEIIENKMLKALEKAISLDPNGSTVGITDESWRIYHLLALINNKANEKLSDIFSFDSNNKIGIHNSDISLDYWKIGKGDFNKADDDIAFAKLLKEQEVAVVITDQNSNSNSTNREEIFQKGIETIWESEFKLNIYAGQTNIYGKRYDQDLSESSNWWQDENRLYGEFYSLVAIPNQYKDKVNTYWKKYVSSNPKNPDYNSSLK
;
A
#
# COMPACT_ATOMS: atom_id res chain seq x y z
N MET A 1 -5.11 16.06 70.38
CA MET A 1 -5.06 15.50 69.00
C MET A 1 -4.52 16.48 67.96
N LYS A 2 -5.12 17.66 67.72
CA LYS A 2 -4.60 18.62 66.70
C LYS A 2 -3.12 18.98 66.85
N LYS A 3 -2.62 19.17 68.07
CA LYS A 3 -1.18 19.42 68.33
C LYS A 3 -0.29 18.22 68.01
N LEU A 4 -0.81 16.99 68.19
CA LEU A 4 -0.09 15.76 67.92
C LEU A 4 -0.10 15.43 66.42
N CYS A 5 -1.20 15.70 65.72
CA CYS A 5 -1.28 15.69 64.26
C CYS A 5 -0.43 16.80 63.61
N ALA A 6 -0.29 17.96 64.26
CA ALA A 6 0.60 19.02 63.79
C ALA A 6 2.07 18.65 63.98
N ILE A 7 2.43 17.96 65.08
CA ILE A 7 3.77 17.43 65.30
C ILE A 7 4.07 16.25 64.36
N LEU A 8 3.12 15.35 64.13
CA LEU A 8 3.27 14.26 63.16
C LEU A 8 3.30 14.79 61.73
N GLY A 9 2.49 15.80 61.39
CA GLY A 9 2.51 16.48 60.10
C GLY A 9 3.80 17.27 59.88
N SER A 10 4.33 17.95 60.91
CA SER A 10 5.62 18.62 60.82
C SER A 10 6.79 17.64 60.80
N LEU A 11 6.71 16.49 61.49
CA LEU A 11 7.67 15.40 61.31
C LEU A 11 7.57 14.77 59.92
N SER A 12 6.37 14.63 59.35
CA SER A 12 6.17 14.08 58.00
C SER A 12 6.77 15.02 56.95
N VAL A 13 6.54 16.33 57.09
CA VAL A 13 7.12 17.36 56.21
C VAL A 13 8.63 17.50 56.46
N ALA A 14 9.09 17.41 57.70
CA ALA A 14 10.52 17.46 58.03
C ALA A 14 11.26 16.23 57.53
N VAL A 15 10.67 15.03 57.60
CA VAL A 15 11.18 13.77 57.00
C VAL A 15 11.12 13.85 55.48
N PHE A 16 10.05 14.38 54.88
CA PHE A 16 10.00 14.64 53.43
C PHE A 16 11.09 15.64 53.00
N SER A 17 11.32 16.70 53.77
CA SER A 17 12.35 17.69 53.46
C SER A 17 13.75 17.19 53.78
N SER A 18 13.95 16.32 54.77
CA SER A 18 15.28 15.74 55.04
C SER A 18 15.60 14.58 54.10
N VAL A 19 14.62 13.83 53.60
CA VAL A 19 14.82 12.90 52.47
C VAL A 19 15.09 13.67 51.17
N SER A 20 14.47 14.85 50.98
CA SER A 20 14.73 15.73 49.83
C SER A 20 16.03 16.54 49.95
N VAL A 21 16.50 16.87 51.16
CA VAL A 21 17.72 17.66 51.40
C VAL A 21 18.95 16.77 51.62
N VAL A 22 18.81 15.53 52.09
CA VAL A 22 19.91 14.54 52.07
C VAL A 22 20.18 14.03 50.63
N ALA A 23 19.27 14.29 49.68
CA ALA A 23 19.56 14.17 48.24
C ALA A 23 20.36 15.35 47.66
N CYS A 24 20.56 16.45 48.41
CA CYS A 24 21.42 17.57 48.03
C CYS A 24 22.68 17.56 48.91
N LYS A 25 23.67 16.77 48.49
CA LYS A 25 24.99 16.54 49.12
C LYS A 25 24.96 15.63 50.36
N GLY A 26 25.07 14.31 50.12
CA GLY A 26 25.66 13.40 51.12
C GLY A 26 25.03 12.02 51.23
N GLY A 27 25.25 11.15 50.23
CA GLY A 27 25.05 9.71 50.31
C GLY A 27 25.75 9.04 49.12
N LEU A 28 26.39 7.89 49.34
CA LEU A 28 27.27 7.17 48.39
C LEU A 28 26.54 6.72 47.12
N ASP A 29 26.31 7.63 46.17
CA ASP A 29 25.88 7.27 44.82
C ASP A 29 26.59 8.16 43.79
N LEU A 30 27.59 7.57 43.12
CA LEU A 30 28.38 8.21 42.06
C LEU A 30 27.57 8.43 40.75
N SER A 31 26.29 8.05 40.72
CA SER A 31 25.45 8.08 39.51
C SER A 31 24.80 9.43 39.20
N LEU A 32 24.75 10.37 40.15
CA LEU A 32 24.17 11.70 39.94
C LEU A 32 25.06 12.62 39.08
N THR A 33 26.35 12.31 38.96
CA THR A 33 27.33 13.06 38.17
C THR A 33 27.52 12.55 36.74
N TYR A 34 26.77 11.52 36.33
CA TYR A 34 26.90 10.96 34.99
C TYR A 34 26.48 11.95 33.89
N THR A 35 27.25 12.00 32.81
CA THR A 35 26.83 12.69 31.58
C THR A 35 25.62 11.98 30.98
N ASP A 36 24.91 12.65 30.08
CA ASP A 36 23.76 12.03 29.43
C ASP A 36 24.16 10.85 28.53
N GLU A 37 25.35 10.88 27.94
CA GLU A 37 25.93 9.76 27.20
C GLU A 37 26.21 8.56 28.12
N GLU A 38 26.77 8.79 29.31
CA GLU A 38 27.01 7.74 30.31
C GLU A 38 25.70 7.11 30.79
N LYS A 39 24.66 7.93 31.02
CA LYS A 39 23.32 7.45 31.37
C LYS A 39 22.71 6.62 30.25
N ILE A 40 22.75 7.08 29.01
CA ILE A 40 22.25 6.35 27.83
C ILE A 40 23.00 5.02 27.66
N MET A 41 24.33 5.05 27.78
CA MET A 41 25.17 3.85 27.67
C MET A 41 24.91 2.86 28.80
N SER A 42 24.59 3.34 30.01
CA SER A 42 24.19 2.46 31.11
C SER A 42 22.92 1.68 30.78
N ILE A 43 21.90 2.32 30.20
CA ILE A 43 20.66 1.63 29.77
C ILE A 43 20.94 0.55 28.73
N TYR A 44 21.82 0.83 27.76
CA TYR A 44 22.20 -0.15 26.74
C TYR A 44 22.82 -1.42 27.33
N ASN A 45 23.59 -1.28 28.41
CA ASN A 45 24.26 -2.40 29.07
C ASN A 45 23.41 -3.08 30.16
N LEU A 46 22.17 -2.65 30.38
CA LEU A 46 21.30 -3.23 31.39
C LEU A 46 20.75 -4.59 30.93
N THR A 47 21.01 -5.65 31.70
CA THR A 47 20.58 -7.01 31.36
C THR A 47 19.59 -7.59 32.37
N THR A 48 18.88 -8.66 31.97
CA THR A 48 18.05 -9.48 32.86
C THR A 48 18.81 -9.95 34.11
N LYS A 49 20.10 -10.32 33.94
CA LYS A 49 20.92 -10.85 35.05
C LYS A 49 21.16 -9.78 36.11
N ASP A 50 21.36 -8.54 35.71
CA ASP A 50 21.59 -7.42 36.63
C ASP A 50 20.34 -7.16 37.48
N LEU A 51 19.16 -7.20 36.85
CA LEU A 51 17.89 -6.99 37.56
C LEU A 51 17.59 -8.12 38.56
N VAL A 52 17.79 -9.37 38.14
CA VAL A 52 17.58 -10.54 39.00
C VAL A 52 18.56 -10.56 40.18
N LYS A 53 19.84 -10.27 39.94
CA LYS A 53 20.88 -10.24 41.00
C LYS A 53 20.56 -9.19 42.08
N ASN A 54 19.99 -8.05 41.69
CA ASN A 54 19.67 -6.96 42.59
C ASN A 54 18.23 -7.03 43.15
N GLY A 55 17.49 -8.12 42.88
CA GLY A 55 16.18 -8.36 43.49
C GLY A 55 15.09 -7.38 43.03
N VAL A 56 15.18 -6.89 41.79
CA VAL A 56 14.13 -6.08 41.15
C VAL A 56 12.88 -6.94 41.00
N LYS A 57 11.73 -6.40 41.41
CA LYS A 57 10.43 -7.07 41.33
C LYS A 57 9.34 -6.10 40.92
N ILE A 58 8.48 -6.52 40.00
CA ILE A 58 7.31 -5.73 39.58
C ILE A 58 6.03 -6.55 39.77
N ASN A 59 4.91 -5.89 40.02
CA ASN A 59 3.63 -6.57 40.15
C ASN A 59 2.98 -6.78 38.78
N THR A 60 2.02 -7.71 38.70
CA THR A 60 1.15 -7.82 37.53
C THR A 60 0.20 -6.63 37.44
N LEU A 61 -0.58 -6.58 36.35
CA LEU A 61 -1.56 -5.53 36.10
C LEU A 61 -2.44 -5.30 37.33
N VAL A 62 -2.70 -4.02 37.62
CA VAL A 62 -3.65 -3.61 38.66
C VAL A 62 -5.06 -4.03 38.24
N SER A 63 -5.90 -4.44 39.21
CA SER A 63 -7.26 -4.91 38.90
C SER A 63 -8.16 -3.78 38.36
N PRO A 64 -9.22 -4.10 37.58
CA PRO A 64 -10.16 -3.11 37.09
C PRO A 64 -10.79 -2.25 38.19
N GLU A 65 -11.09 -2.83 39.35
CA GLU A 65 -11.69 -2.12 40.49
C GLU A 65 -10.74 -1.07 41.08
N GLU A 66 -9.45 -1.39 41.16
CA GLU A 66 -8.40 -0.47 41.60
C GLU A 66 -8.15 0.63 40.55
N ILE A 67 -8.23 0.31 39.26
CA ILE A 67 -8.20 1.31 38.17
C ILE A 67 -9.36 2.30 38.32
N ASP A 68 -10.57 1.82 38.59
CA ASP A 68 -11.75 2.68 38.81
C ASP A 68 -11.59 3.53 40.08
N ALA A 69 -10.99 2.98 41.14
CA ALA A 69 -10.64 3.74 42.33
C ALA A 69 -9.62 4.86 42.02
N ILE A 70 -8.62 4.62 41.17
CA ILE A 70 -7.66 5.63 40.71
C ILE A 70 -8.36 6.73 39.92
N ILE A 71 -9.19 6.35 38.95
CA ILE A 71 -9.93 7.30 38.11
C ILE A 71 -10.78 8.22 38.97
N LYS A 72 -11.46 7.65 39.97
CA LYS A 72 -12.25 8.41 40.94
C LYS A 72 -11.39 9.30 41.83
N ALA A 73 -10.26 8.80 42.33
CA ALA A 73 -9.35 9.54 43.20
C ALA A 73 -8.66 10.71 42.48
N LEU A 74 -8.39 10.58 41.18
CA LEU A 74 -7.80 11.62 40.32
C LEU A 74 -8.84 12.57 39.70
N ASP A 75 -10.13 12.33 39.93
CA ASP A 75 -11.25 13.08 39.34
C ASP A 75 -11.18 13.09 37.80
N LEU A 76 -11.00 11.91 37.21
CA LEU A 76 -10.86 11.71 35.76
C LEU A 76 -12.16 11.23 35.09
N ASN A 77 -13.21 10.88 35.85
CA ASN A 77 -14.46 10.32 35.32
C ASN A 77 -15.07 11.18 34.21
N GLU A 78 -15.20 12.49 34.43
CA GLU A 78 -15.79 13.39 33.45
C GLU A 78 -14.93 13.51 32.18
N LEU A 79 -13.61 13.55 32.34
CA LEU A 79 -12.67 13.61 31.23
C LEU A 79 -12.66 12.31 30.41
N ILE A 80 -12.72 11.15 31.08
CA ILE A 80 -12.78 9.84 30.42
C ILE A 80 -14.09 9.69 29.65
N ASN A 81 -15.21 10.09 30.22
CA ASN A 81 -16.52 9.95 29.59
C ASN A 81 -16.75 10.93 28.42
N LYS A 82 -16.05 12.08 28.43
CA LYS A 82 -16.14 13.10 27.37
C LYS A 82 -15.09 12.94 26.28
N ASN A 83 -13.99 12.23 26.54
CA ASN A 83 -12.90 12.06 25.59
C ASN A 83 -13.05 10.73 24.84
N PRO A 84 -13.01 10.72 23.49
CA PRO A 84 -13.11 9.49 22.70
C PRO A 84 -11.98 8.47 22.99
N ASN A 85 -10.85 8.91 23.58
CA ASN A 85 -9.74 8.07 24.01
C ASN A 85 -9.74 7.79 25.52
N GLY A 86 -10.81 8.14 26.24
CA GLY A 86 -10.92 7.94 27.69
C GLY A 86 -10.88 6.47 28.10
N SER A 87 -11.50 5.58 27.32
CA SER A 87 -11.45 4.12 27.54
C SER A 87 -10.04 3.57 27.38
N PHE A 88 -9.32 3.97 26.32
CA PHE A 88 -7.92 3.62 26.11
C PHE A 88 -7.05 4.02 27.32
N LEU A 89 -7.24 5.24 27.84
CA LEU A 89 -6.51 5.69 29.03
C LEU A 89 -6.86 4.84 30.26
N LYS A 90 -8.15 4.62 30.54
CA LYS A 90 -8.61 3.78 31.66
C LYS A 90 -7.89 2.44 31.65
N GLN A 91 -7.82 1.82 30.48
CA GLN A 91 -7.17 0.53 30.29
C GLN A 91 -5.64 0.64 30.44
N SER A 92 -5.03 1.68 29.88
CA SER A 92 -3.58 1.88 29.89
C SER A 92 -3.01 2.29 31.25
N LEU A 93 -3.84 2.66 32.24
CA LEU A 93 -3.41 2.99 33.60
C LEU A 93 -2.64 1.85 34.27
N GLY A 94 -3.05 0.60 34.05
CA GLY A 94 -2.38 -0.57 34.63
C GLY A 94 -0.94 -0.73 34.12
N VAL A 95 -0.74 -0.62 32.80
CA VAL A 95 0.60 -0.64 32.18
C VAL A 95 1.42 0.57 32.64
N PHE A 96 0.80 1.75 32.70
CA PHE A 96 1.45 2.96 33.18
C PHE A 96 2.03 2.79 34.60
N ILE A 97 1.26 2.16 35.49
CA ILE A 97 1.71 1.79 36.83
C ILE A 97 2.90 0.83 36.76
N MET A 98 2.80 -0.23 35.96
CA MET A 98 3.87 -1.23 35.81
C MET A 98 5.17 -0.63 35.26
N SER A 99 5.10 0.24 34.25
CA SER A 99 6.26 0.91 33.66
C SER A 99 7.00 1.78 34.69
N ASN A 100 6.25 2.58 35.47
CA ASN A 100 6.83 3.41 36.53
C ASN A 100 7.37 2.56 37.68
N GLN A 101 6.69 1.47 38.07
CA GLN A 101 7.19 0.53 39.07
C GLN A 101 8.53 -0.07 38.64
N LEU A 102 8.64 -0.55 37.39
CA LEU A 102 9.88 -1.13 36.88
C LEU A 102 11.05 -0.15 36.96
N LEU A 103 10.87 1.08 36.46
CA LEU A 103 11.93 2.07 36.46
C LEU A 103 12.32 2.53 37.89
N ASN A 104 11.35 2.63 38.80
CA ASN A 104 11.62 2.96 40.21
C ASN A 104 12.36 1.84 40.95
N GLU A 105 11.99 0.58 40.68
CA GLU A 105 12.67 -0.59 41.23
C GLU A 105 14.11 -0.69 40.73
N ILE A 106 14.35 -0.42 39.44
CA ILE A 106 15.71 -0.34 38.89
C ILE A 106 16.49 0.78 39.56
N SER A 107 15.90 1.97 39.65
CA SER A 107 16.53 3.16 40.24
C SER A 107 16.92 2.96 41.70
N SER A 108 16.16 2.18 42.47
CA SER A 108 16.36 2.00 43.91
C SER A 108 17.24 0.80 44.26
N LYS A 109 17.29 -0.23 43.41
CA LYS A 109 17.96 -1.49 43.72
C LYS A 109 19.21 -1.77 42.88
N VAL A 110 19.31 -1.23 41.67
CA VAL A 110 20.44 -1.49 40.77
C VAL A 110 21.48 -0.39 40.92
N PRO A 111 22.72 -0.68 41.39
CA PRO A 111 23.75 0.32 41.55
C PRO A 111 24.06 1.04 40.23
N GLY A 112 24.21 2.38 40.27
CA GLY A 112 24.50 3.18 39.08
C GLY A 112 23.27 3.74 38.35
N TYR A 113 22.06 3.31 38.72
CA TYR A 113 20.82 3.73 38.05
C TYR A 113 19.96 4.73 38.87
N GLY A 114 20.49 5.27 39.98
CA GLY A 114 19.79 6.23 40.84
C GLY A 114 19.33 7.51 40.10
N TRP A 115 19.97 7.84 38.99
CA TRP A 115 19.59 8.96 38.13
C TRP A 115 18.22 8.78 37.45
N ILE A 116 17.71 7.54 37.31
CA ILE A 116 16.40 7.26 36.70
C ILE A 116 15.29 7.96 37.48
N ALA A 117 15.31 7.94 38.82
CA ALA A 117 14.30 8.63 39.64
C ALA A 117 14.25 10.14 39.36
N ASN A 118 15.41 10.78 39.17
CA ASN A 118 15.46 12.19 38.79
C ASN A 118 14.91 12.43 37.38
N LYS A 119 15.21 11.52 36.45
CA LYS A 119 14.69 11.58 35.09
C LYS A 119 13.16 11.45 35.06
N LEU A 120 12.62 10.50 35.83
CA LEU A 120 11.19 10.32 36.01
C LEU A 120 10.53 11.52 36.69
N THR A 121 11.18 12.12 37.69
CA THR A 121 10.68 13.33 38.35
C THR A 121 10.61 14.50 37.37
N TRP A 122 11.64 14.70 36.54
CA TRP A 122 11.58 15.70 35.46
C TRP A 122 10.46 15.37 34.46
N GLN A 123 10.29 14.09 34.13
CA GLN A 123 9.20 13.59 33.28
C GLN A 123 7.81 13.70 33.93
N SER A 124 7.70 13.80 35.26
CA SER A 124 6.41 13.91 35.98
C SER A 124 5.76 15.29 35.90
N GLN A 125 6.41 16.26 35.22
CA GLN A 125 5.81 17.56 34.89
C GLN A 125 4.56 17.45 33.98
N TRP A 126 4.34 16.27 33.39
CA TRP A 126 3.16 15.95 32.59
C TRP A 126 2.27 14.96 33.32
N SER A 127 1.00 15.29 33.50
CA SER A 127 0.03 14.47 34.20
C SER A 127 -0.88 13.70 33.22
N ILE A 128 -1.61 12.71 33.74
CA ILE A 128 -2.68 12.03 32.99
C ILE A 128 -3.78 13.02 32.54
N LYS A 129 -4.01 14.12 33.27
CA LYS A 129 -4.98 15.15 32.84
C LYS A 129 -4.51 15.86 31.56
N ASP A 130 -3.20 16.07 31.43
CA ASP A 130 -2.62 16.69 30.23
C ASP A 130 -2.71 15.78 29.00
N LEU A 131 -2.83 14.46 29.18
CA LEU A 131 -3.16 13.53 28.10
C LEU A 131 -4.59 13.73 27.57
N LEU A 132 -5.52 14.23 28.38
CA LEU A 132 -6.94 14.35 28.01
C LEU A 132 -7.39 15.77 27.69
N ALA A 133 -6.66 16.79 28.18
CA ALA A 133 -7.09 18.18 28.13
C ALA A 133 -6.86 18.89 26.77
N LYS A 134 -6.10 18.28 25.85
CA LYS A 134 -5.93 18.80 24.47
C LYS A 134 -6.56 17.82 23.50
N GLU A 135 -7.65 18.23 22.88
CA GLU A 135 -8.58 17.36 22.15
C GLU A 135 -7.96 16.48 21.04
N ASP A 136 -6.75 16.77 20.51
CA ASP A 136 -6.24 16.02 19.34
C ASP A 136 -4.71 15.75 19.27
N LEU A 137 -3.88 16.13 20.25
CA LEU A 137 -2.40 16.13 20.06
C LEU A 137 -1.59 15.31 21.07
N SER A 138 -2.12 14.99 22.24
CA SER A 138 -1.34 14.42 23.35
C SER A 138 -1.01 12.93 23.18
N LEU A 139 -1.93 12.13 22.65
CA LEU A 139 -1.75 10.68 22.43
C LEU A 139 -0.92 10.36 21.17
N PHE A 140 -0.95 11.23 20.16
CA PHE A 140 -0.19 11.07 18.91
C PHE A 140 1.26 11.49 19.03
N ASN A 141 1.55 12.40 19.95
CA ASN A 141 2.92 12.70 20.30
C ASN A 141 3.38 11.60 21.25
N ASN A 142 4.35 10.78 20.80
CA ASN A 142 5.19 10.01 21.72
C ASN A 142 5.63 10.94 22.88
N VAL A 143 5.92 10.38 24.05
CA VAL A 143 6.64 10.96 25.22
C VAL A 143 7.58 12.12 24.87
N SER A 144 8.20 12.06 23.69
CA SER A 144 9.15 13.00 23.16
C SER A 144 8.58 14.28 22.51
N GLY A 145 7.34 14.29 22.04
CA GLY A 145 6.65 15.48 21.53
C GLY A 145 6.14 16.43 22.61
N TRP A 146 6.20 16.01 23.89
CA TRP A 146 5.87 16.84 25.06
C TRP A 146 7.04 17.69 25.55
N MET A 147 8.23 17.54 24.95
CA MET A 147 9.40 18.38 25.22
C MET A 147 9.16 19.80 24.65
N ASN A 148 9.03 20.80 25.54
CA ASN A 148 8.71 22.20 25.18
C ASN A 148 9.71 22.83 24.19
N LYS A 149 9.18 23.59 23.21
CA LYS A 149 9.87 24.37 22.15
C LYS A 149 10.89 25.44 22.62
N ARG A 150 11.25 25.52 23.90
CA ARG A 150 11.76 26.80 24.45
C ARG A 150 13.16 27.22 24.00
N ASN A 151 13.94 26.41 23.27
CA ASN A 151 15.13 26.85 22.50
C ASN A 151 15.58 25.79 21.47
N GLU A 152 15.53 26.11 20.18
CA GLU A 152 15.76 25.19 19.04
C GLU A 152 17.18 24.58 18.95
N LYS A 153 18.19 25.15 19.64
CA LYS A 153 19.58 24.64 19.62
C LYS A 153 19.96 23.78 20.83
N GLU A 154 19.16 23.75 21.88
CA GLU A 154 19.42 22.93 23.08
C GLU A 154 18.55 21.65 23.15
N ASP A 155 17.54 21.52 22.29
CA ASP A 155 16.56 20.43 22.37
C ASP A 155 17.01 19.11 21.72
N GLU A 156 18.02 19.11 20.85
CA GLU A 156 18.54 17.86 20.25
C GLU A 156 19.15 16.90 21.29
N SER A 157 19.67 17.46 22.40
CA SER A 157 20.28 16.68 23.48
C SER A 157 19.26 16.09 24.44
N LYS A 158 18.00 16.58 24.47
CA LYS A 158 16.97 16.06 25.37
C LYS A 158 16.41 14.73 24.87
N TRP A 159 16.21 13.83 25.82
CA TRP A 159 15.70 12.47 25.61
C TRP A 159 14.77 12.10 26.75
N SER A 160 14.00 11.02 26.59
CA SER A 160 13.13 10.49 27.65
C SER A 160 13.28 8.98 27.78
N LEU A 161 12.90 8.47 28.96
CA LEU A 161 12.78 7.04 29.23
C LEU A 161 11.33 6.60 29.05
N SER A 162 11.14 5.47 28.38
CA SER A 162 9.87 4.74 28.40
C SER A 162 10.11 3.24 28.51
N VAL A 163 9.10 2.48 28.91
CA VAL A 163 9.15 1.02 28.94
C VAL A 163 8.21 0.46 27.89
N THR A 164 8.69 -0.49 27.08
CA THR A 164 7.87 -1.39 26.25
C THR A 164 7.85 -2.77 26.88
N PHE A 165 6.69 -3.31 27.18
CA PHE A 165 6.45 -4.72 27.49
C PHE A 165 6.16 -5.46 26.18
N LEU A 166 6.65 -6.70 26.07
CA LEU A 166 6.51 -7.51 24.86
C LEU A 166 6.05 -8.93 25.18
N ASN A 167 5.37 -9.53 24.20
CA ASN A 167 4.97 -10.95 24.19
C ASN A 167 6.14 -11.87 23.82
N GLN A 168 5.89 -13.18 23.83
CA GLN A 168 6.86 -14.19 23.38
C GLN A 168 7.35 -13.95 21.94
N ASP A 169 6.47 -13.44 21.06
CA ASP A 169 6.80 -13.12 19.66
C ASP A 169 7.50 -11.76 19.48
N LYS A 170 7.94 -11.13 20.57
CA LYS A 170 8.57 -9.79 20.58
C LYS A 170 7.70 -8.68 19.97
N THR A 171 6.39 -8.90 19.93
CA THR A 171 5.36 -7.90 19.62
C THR A 171 4.91 -7.18 20.89
N GLY A 172 4.25 -6.03 20.73
CA GLY A 172 3.73 -5.22 21.83
C GLY A 172 2.85 -6.01 22.81
N TRP A 173 3.10 -5.89 24.11
CA TRP A 173 2.31 -6.56 25.13
C TRP A 173 0.94 -5.91 25.27
N ASN A 174 -0.04 -6.77 25.49
CA ASN A 174 -1.43 -6.45 25.26
C ASN A 174 -2.34 -6.81 26.44
N GLY A 175 -1.77 -7.17 27.58
CA GLY A 175 -2.49 -7.37 28.83
C GLY A 175 -3.30 -8.66 28.96
N VAL A 176 -3.35 -9.54 27.95
CA VAL A 176 -4.07 -10.84 28.06
C VAL A 176 -3.16 -11.95 28.60
N GLU A 177 -1.94 -12.03 28.09
CA GLU A 177 -0.95 -12.98 28.59
C GLU A 177 0.01 -12.32 29.58
N ARG A 178 0.82 -13.12 30.27
CA ARG A 178 1.90 -12.55 31.08
C ARG A 178 2.94 -11.95 30.14
N ALA A 179 3.28 -10.66 30.33
CA ALA A 179 4.36 -10.03 29.59
C ALA A 179 5.63 -10.87 29.70
N LYS A 180 6.24 -11.23 28.56
CA LYS A 180 7.42 -12.10 28.52
C LYS A 180 8.70 -11.29 28.66
N TYR A 181 8.76 -10.16 27.96
CA TYR A 181 9.90 -9.27 27.98
C TYR A 181 9.51 -7.85 28.36
N ALA A 182 10.48 -7.09 28.86
CA ALA A 182 10.44 -5.63 28.92
C ALA A 182 11.66 -5.04 28.23
N ARG A 183 11.53 -3.82 27.72
CA ARG A 183 12.60 -3.06 27.10
C ARG A 183 12.51 -1.62 27.58
N ILE A 184 13.63 -1.07 28.03
CA ILE A 184 13.71 0.33 28.45
C ILE A 184 14.22 1.15 27.27
N ASN A 185 13.38 2.02 26.74
CA ASN A 185 13.65 2.82 25.57
C ASN A 185 14.25 4.17 25.94
N ILE A 186 15.17 4.61 25.10
CA ILE A 186 15.63 5.99 24.98
C ILE A 186 14.92 6.60 23.79
N ASN A 187 14.17 7.67 24.03
CA ASN A 187 13.36 8.32 22.99
C ASN A 187 13.83 9.75 22.71
N ARG A 188 13.73 10.16 21.45
CA ARG A 188 14.00 11.53 20.97
C ARG A 188 12.74 12.14 20.38
N ARG A 189 12.73 13.48 20.33
CA ARG A 189 11.56 14.29 19.97
C ARG A 189 10.98 13.94 18.60
N VAL A 190 9.68 13.65 18.59
CA VAL A 190 8.86 13.52 17.38
C VAL A 190 7.58 14.32 17.60
N VAL A 191 7.19 15.10 16.60
CA VAL A 191 5.96 15.90 16.59
C VAL A 191 5.07 15.37 15.47
N ALA A 192 3.81 15.10 15.79
CA ALA A 192 2.79 14.69 14.84
C ALA A 192 1.66 15.72 14.74
N ASN A 193 0.96 15.72 13.61
CA ASN A 193 -0.30 16.43 13.46
C ASN A 193 -1.47 15.63 14.08
N ASN A 194 -2.68 16.18 13.99
CA ASN A 194 -3.90 15.56 14.54
C ASN A 194 -4.29 14.21 13.89
N TYR A 195 -3.56 13.77 12.86
CA TYR A 195 -3.74 12.49 12.18
C TYR A 195 -2.61 11.49 12.49
N GLY A 196 -1.71 11.82 13.43
CA GLY A 196 -0.54 11.01 13.75
C GLY A 196 0.60 11.10 12.72
N LYS A 197 0.44 11.86 11.63
CA LYS A 197 1.49 12.03 10.62
C LYS A 197 2.63 12.87 11.18
N VAL A 198 3.85 12.35 11.06
CA VAL A 198 5.07 13.00 11.57
C VAL A 198 5.34 14.30 10.81
N GLN A 199 5.50 15.39 11.56
CA GLN A 199 5.96 16.69 11.06
C GLN A 199 7.49 16.72 11.14
N ARG A 200 8.16 16.32 10.05
CA ARG A 200 9.63 16.15 9.98
C ARG A 200 10.39 17.40 10.44
N GLU A 201 9.97 18.58 9.99
CA GLU A 201 10.63 19.86 10.31
C GLU A 201 10.61 20.22 11.81
N LEU A 202 9.70 19.61 12.58
CA LEU A 202 9.56 19.83 14.01
C LEU A 202 10.08 18.65 14.85
N SER A 203 10.62 17.63 14.19
CA SER A 203 11.01 16.34 14.76
C SER A 203 12.52 16.11 14.61
N ASN A 204 13.08 15.21 15.42
CA ASN A 204 14.46 14.76 15.25
C ASN A 204 14.51 13.72 14.14
N GLU A 205 15.17 14.04 13.02
CA GLU A 205 15.18 13.19 11.82
C GLU A 205 15.77 11.79 12.05
N LYS A 206 16.73 11.66 12.99
CA LYS A 206 17.42 10.38 13.25
C LYS A 206 16.55 9.30 13.88
N VAL A 207 15.34 9.66 14.33
CA VAL A 207 14.39 8.74 14.97
C VAL A 207 13.05 8.64 14.22
N ILE A 208 13.04 9.10 12.96
CA ILE A 208 11.92 8.96 12.04
C ILE A 208 12.21 7.81 11.11
N TYR A 209 11.33 6.83 11.09
CA TYR A 209 11.42 5.66 10.25
C TYR A 209 10.26 5.67 9.24
N GLY A 210 10.54 5.42 7.95
CA GLY A 210 9.48 5.23 6.95
C GLY A 210 9.05 6.46 6.11
N GLY A 211 9.99 7.20 5.51
CA GLY A 211 9.68 8.14 4.41
C GLY A 211 8.66 9.25 4.76
N ASP A 212 7.95 9.76 3.75
CA ASP A 212 6.95 10.85 3.89
C ASP A 212 5.61 10.39 4.46
N THR A 213 5.47 9.08 4.67
CA THR A 213 4.26 8.43 5.19
C THR A 213 4.36 8.08 6.67
N ALA A 214 5.46 8.42 7.35
CA ALA A 214 5.68 8.07 8.74
C ALA A 214 4.56 8.56 9.67
N ASN A 215 3.96 7.62 10.42
CA ASN A 215 2.93 7.88 11.42
C ASN A 215 3.40 7.42 12.81
N THR A 216 3.11 8.22 13.84
CA THR A 216 3.52 7.91 15.23
C THR A 216 2.73 6.77 15.87
N GLN A 217 1.60 6.37 15.27
CA GLN A 217 0.80 5.24 15.73
C GLN A 217 1.26 3.88 15.19
N ASP A 218 2.17 3.88 14.22
CA ASP A 218 2.63 2.67 13.58
C ASP A 218 3.76 2.03 14.41
N SER A 219 3.52 0.78 14.82
CA SER A 219 4.56 -0.11 15.33
C SER A 219 5.23 -0.84 14.16
N PHE A 220 6.54 -1.01 14.22
CA PHE A 220 7.28 -1.76 13.20
C PHE A 220 8.49 -2.46 13.82
N LEU A 221 8.92 -3.55 13.20
CA LEU A 221 10.15 -4.23 13.60
C LEU A 221 11.35 -3.36 13.23
N ASN A 222 12.31 -3.23 14.15
CA ASN A 222 13.52 -2.47 13.87
C ASN A 222 14.29 -3.12 12.70
N PRO A 223 14.43 -2.46 11.55
CA PRO A 223 15.07 -3.05 10.38
C PRO A 223 16.55 -3.35 10.60
N ASN A 224 17.19 -2.63 11.53
CA ASN A 224 18.62 -2.79 11.83
C ASN A 224 18.88 -3.83 12.94
N ASN A 225 17.87 -4.15 13.76
CA ASN A 225 18.00 -5.13 14.82
C ASN A 225 16.63 -5.74 15.19
N PRO A 226 16.17 -6.77 14.42
CA PRO A 226 14.88 -7.41 14.65
C PRO A 226 14.74 -8.06 16.03
N ASP A 227 15.87 -8.40 16.68
CA ASP A 227 15.87 -9.08 17.97
C ASP A 227 15.37 -8.22 19.14
N LEU A 228 15.28 -6.90 18.95
CA LEU A 228 14.73 -5.95 19.91
C LEU A 228 13.20 -5.93 19.94
N GLY A 229 12.53 -6.61 19.01
CA GLY A 229 11.08 -6.58 18.86
C GLY A 229 10.56 -5.28 18.23
N VAL A 230 9.26 -5.04 18.37
CA VAL A 230 8.60 -3.86 17.78
C VAL A 230 9.07 -2.55 18.43
N ILE A 231 9.31 -1.55 17.59
CA ILE A 231 9.63 -0.16 17.96
C ILE A 231 8.59 0.78 17.36
N TYR A 232 8.75 2.07 17.63
CA TYR A 232 7.82 3.13 17.28
C TYR A 232 8.58 4.41 16.93
N GLN A 233 7.90 5.38 16.31
CA GLN A 233 8.51 6.65 15.95
C GLN A 233 9.04 7.38 17.19
N GLY A 234 10.28 7.88 17.12
CA GLY A 234 10.96 8.51 18.25
C GLY A 234 11.89 7.57 19.02
N TYR A 235 11.88 6.28 18.73
CA TYR A 235 12.85 5.32 19.24
C TYR A 235 14.27 5.66 18.78
N ALA A 236 15.19 5.84 19.72
CA ALA A 236 16.61 6.07 19.44
C ALA A 236 17.48 4.86 19.79
N ASN A 237 17.29 4.30 20.99
CA ASN A 237 18.05 3.15 21.49
C ASN A 237 17.29 2.49 22.66
N SER A 238 17.80 1.38 23.18
CA SER A 238 17.23 0.71 24.36
C SER A 238 18.22 -0.16 25.12
N SER A 239 17.77 -0.72 26.24
CA SER A 239 18.34 -1.93 26.81
C SER A 239 18.16 -3.14 25.89
N GLU A 240 18.83 -4.24 26.23
CA GLU A 240 18.43 -5.57 25.75
C GLU A 240 17.01 -5.93 26.22
N LEU A 241 16.43 -6.99 25.63
CA LEU A 241 15.16 -7.55 26.10
C LEU A 241 15.36 -8.20 27.48
N ILE A 242 14.70 -7.61 28.48
CA ILE A 242 14.69 -8.08 29.86
C ILE A 242 13.63 -9.16 29.99
N GLU A 243 14.02 -10.39 30.34
CA GLU A 243 13.06 -11.46 30.62
C GLU A 243 12.34 -11.24 31.95
N LEU A 244 11.01 -11.32 31.92
CA LEU A 244 10.18 -10.98 33.07
C LEU A 244 9.82 -12.17 33.96
N ASP A 245 10.07 -13.42 33.54
CA ASP A 245 9.70 -14.63 34.29
C ASP A 245 10.15 -14.60 35.76
N LYS A 246 11.35 -14.06 36.02
CA LYS A 246 11.96 -14.00 37.36
C LYS A 246 11.76 -12.66 38.08
N ILE A 247 11.20 -11.65 37.41
CA ILE A 247 11.08 -10.27 37.89
C ILE A 247 9.62 -9.93 38.17
N LEU A 248 8.70 -10.36 37.31
CA LEU A 248 7.26 -10.17 37.44
C LEU A 248 6.70 -11.12 38.52
N ASN A 249 6.04 -10.59 39.53
CA ASN A 249 5.38 -11.36 40.60
C ASN A 249 4.03 -11.90 40.13
N GLU A 250 3.51 -12.94 40.79
CA GLU A 250 2.19 -13.54 40.51
C GLU A 250 1.01 -12.79 41.15
N ASN A 251 1.29 -11.93 42.13
CA ASN A 251 0.24 -11.17 42.82
C ASN A 251 -0.30 -10.05 41.93
N VAL A 252 -1.62 -9.87 41.93
CA VAL A 252 -2.31 -8.70 41.35
C VAL A 252 -1.74 -7.44 42.01
N GLY A 253 -1.35 -6.46 41.19
CA GLY A 253 -0.75 -5.22 41.70
C GLY A 253 -1.75 -4.40 42.53
N SER A 254 -1.30 -3.89 43.67
CA SER A 254 -1.97 -2.82 44.41
C SER A 254 -1.32 -1.47 44.11
N ILE A 255 -2.05 -0.38 44.33
CA ILE A 255 -1.56 0.98 44.07
C ILE A 255 -0.36 1.27 44.99
N PRO A 256 0.84 1.57 44.44
CA PRO A 256 1.99 1.91 45.24
C PRO A 256 1.81 3.22 46.01
N ILE A 257 2.36 3.29 47.22
CA ILE A 257 2.47 4.54 47.98
C ILE A 257 3.33 5.52 47.16
N GLY A 258 2.74 6.67 46.75
CA GLY A 258 3.42 7.69 45.95
C GLY A 258 3.08 7.69 44.44
N PHE A 259 2.06 6.94 44.01
CA PHE A 259 1.58 6.89 42.62
C PHE A 259 1.33 8.26 41.96
N PHE A 260 0.99 9.30 42.74
CA PHE A 260 0.79 10.66 42.22
C PHE A 260 2.02 11.28 41.53
N ASN A 261 3.22 10.75 41.77
CA ASN A 261 4.46 11.20 41.12
C ASN A 261 4.80 10.41 39.84
N TYR A 262 3.95 9.47 39.43
CA TYR A 262 4.21 8.66 38.23
C TYR A 262 3.95 9.48 36.97
N SER A 263 4.82 9.28 35.97
CA SER A 263 4.74 10.01 34.71
C SER A 263 4.20 9.11 33.59
N PRO A 264 3.09 9.48 32.89
CA PRO A 264 2.61 8.71 31.74
C PRO A 264 3.70 8.56 30.68
N SER A 265 4.62 9.52 30.63
CA SER A 265 5.76 9.57 29.74
C SER A 265 6.76 8.40 29.98
N ALA A 266 6.70 7.71 31.12
CA ALA A 266 7.49 6.50 31.37
C ALA A 266 6.99 5.26 30.59
N THR A 267 5.89 5.39 29.83
CA THR A 267 5.20 4.28 29.18
C THR A 267 5.20 4.46 27.68
N ASP A 268 5.55 3.40 26.95
CA ASP A 268 5.30 3.32 25.51
C ASP A 268 3.85 2.91 25.25
N PHE A 269 2.97 3.89 25.05
CA PHE A 269 1.55 3.63 24.77
C PHE A 269 1.29 3.13 23.34
N VAL A 270 2.27 3.19 22.44
CA VAL A 270 2.11 2.70 21.05
C VAL A 270 2.22 1.17 21.04
N ASN A 271 3.24 0.63 21.72
CA ASN A 271 3.48 -0.81 21.76
C ASN A 271 2.86 -1.51 22.99
N ASN A 272 2.48 -0.80 24.05
CA ASN A 272 1.82 -1.41 25.22
C ASN A 272 0.31 -1.17 25.26
N LYS A 273 -0.34 -1.18 24.11
CA LYS A 273 -1.80 -1.03 24.06
C LYS A 273 -2.41 -2.23 24.79
N ILE A 274 -3.09 -2.02 25.92
CA ILE A 274 -3.78 -3.12 26.61
C ILE A 274 -5.04 -3.48 25.81
N ILE A 275 -5.13 -4.74 25.39
CA ILE A 275 -6.12 -5.29 24.47
C ILE A 275 -7.06 -6.27 25.22
N MET A 276 -7.40 -6.02 26.49
CA MET A 276 -8.60 -6.69 27.06
C MET A 276 -9.91 -6.13 26.46
N LEU A 277 -9.83 -5.10 25.59
CA LEU A 277 -10.95 -4.38 25.00
C LEU A 277 -10.82 -4.23 23.47
N ASP A 278 -10.44 -5.34 22.83
CA ASP A 278 -10.25 -5.43 21.37
C ASP A 278 -11.56 -5.52 20.60
N PHE A 279 -12.48 -4.60 20.85
CA PHE A 279 -13.79 -4.63 20.20
C PHE A 279 -13.66 -4.78 18.67
N VAL A 280 -12.73 -4.05 18.04
CA VAL A 280 -12.50 -4.10 16.59
C VAL A 280 -11.95 -5.45 16.15
N ASN A 281 -10.89 -6.01 16.73
CA ASN A 281 -10.43 -7.33 16.28
C ASN A 281 -11.39 -8.45 16.67
N LYS A 282 -12.09 -8.36 17.81
CA LYS A 282 -13.19 -9.27 18.16
C LYS A 282 -14.23 -9.30 17.05
N VAL A 283 -14.66 -8.12 16.56
CA VAL A 283 -15.57 -8.02 15.42
C VAL A 283 -14.94 -8.61 14.15
N LEU A 284 -13.69 -8.29 13.82
CA LEU A 284 -13.01 -8.83 12.63
C LEU A 284 -12.92 -10.35 12.65
N GLN A 285 -12.56 -10.95 13.79
CA GLN A 285 -12.43 -12.40 13.97
C GLN A 285 -13.77 -13.12 13.76
N VAL A 286 -14.84 -12.65 14.42
CA VAL A 286 -16.17 -13.27 14.24
C VAL A 286 -16.78 -12.99 12.87
N SER A 287 -16.30 -11.96 12.18
CA SER A 287 -16.75 -11.57 10.84
C SER A 287 -15.95 -12.23 9.71
N LYS A 288 -14.99 -13.13 10.02
CA LYS A 288 -14.10 -13.73 9.02
C LYS A 288 -14.84 -14.21 7.77
N GLN A 289 -15.86 -15.06 7.94
CA GLN A 289 -16.59 -15.62 6.79
C GLN A 289 -17.24 -14.53 5.94
N GLU A 290 -17.89 -13.54 6.55
CA GLU A 290 -18.49 -12.42 5.81
C GLU A 290 -17.45 -11.58 5.08
N ILE A 291 -16.24 -11.44 5.63
CA ILE A 291 -15.11 -10.77 4.98
C ILE A 291 -14.61 -11.60 3.79
N GLU A 292 -14.42 -12.91 3.95
CA GLU A 292 -14.00 -13.80 2.87
C GLU A 292 -15.01 -13.78 1.72
N ASP A 293 -16.30 -13.89 2.02
CA ASP A 293 -17.37 -13.85 1.03
C ASP A 293 -17.39 -12.50 0.29
N ALA A 294 -17.28 -11.38 1.02
CA ALA A 294 -17.26 -10.04 0.41
C ALA A 294 -16.04 -9.82 -0.49
N LEU A 295 -14.84 -10.30 -0.09
CA LEU A 295 -13.63 -10.19 -0.90
C LEU A 295 -13.68 -11.10 -2.13
N ASN A 296 -14.18 -12.33 -1.98
CA ASN A 296 -14.39 -13.26 -3.09
C ASN A 296 -15.37 -12.67 -4.11
N ASP A 297 -16.53 -12.19 -3.65
CA ASP A 297 -17.54 -11.56 -4.49
C ASP A 297 -16.98 -10.34 -5.21
N TYR A 298 -16.19 -9.51 -4.52
CA TYR A 298 -15.59 -8.34 -5.15
C TYR A 298 -14.59 -8.72 -6.24
N LEU A 299 -13.63 -9.60 -5.93
CA LEU A 299 -12.57 -10.01 -6.88
C LEU A 299 -13.16 -10.68 -8.13
N LEU A 300 -14.17 -11.53 -7.98
CA LEU A 300 -14.78 -12.24 -9.10
C LEU A 300 -15.63 -11.32 -10.00
N ASN A 301 -16.25 -10.28 -9.45
CA ASN A 301 -17.13 -9.38 -10.19
C ASN A 301 -16.43 -8.10 -10.68
N ASN A 302 -15.34 -7.69 -10.03
CA ASN A 302 -14.60 -6.45 -10.30
C ASN A 302 -13.09 -6.72 -10.30
N PRO A 303 -12.59 -7.45 -11.32
CA PRO A 303 -11.18 -7.81 -11.35
C PRO A 303 -10.27 -6.58 -11.47
N PHE A 304 -9.12 -6.64 -10.83
CA PHE A 304 -8.09 -5.61 -10.90
C PHE A 304 -7.27 -5.78 -12.17
N PHE A 305 -7.18 -4.73 -12.99
CA PHE A 305 -6.24 -4.71 -14.11
C PHE A 305 -4.84 -4.36 -13.58
N ILE A 306 -3.88 -5.26 -13.76
CA ILE A 306 -2.50 -5.04 -13.32
C ILE A 306 -1.60 -4.85 -14.55
N GLY A 307 -0.88 -3.74 -14.56
CA GLY A 307 -0.07 -3.29 -15.69
C GLY A 307 0.91 -2.21 -15.25
N GLU A 308 1.59 -1.59 -16.19
CA GLU A 308 2.65 -0.61 -15.92
C GLU A 308 2.15 0.69 -15.26
N GLY A 309 0.86 0.98 -15.37
CA GLY A 309 0.20 2.10 -14.70
C GLY A 309 -0.35 1.79 -13.29
N LEU A 310 -0.09 0.58 -12.78
CA LEU A 310 -0.53 0.12 -11.46
C LEU A 310 0.08 0.98 -10.35
N LYS A 311 -0.74 1.34 -9.35
CA LYS A 311 -0.27 1.79 -8.05
C LYS A 311 -0.77 0.85 -6.95
N PRO A 312 0.13 0.11 -6.26
CA PRO A 312 -0.26 -0.88 -5.24
C PRO A 312 -1.18 -0.35 -4.14
N GLU A 313 -1.04 0.91 -3.76
CA GLU A 313 -1.89 1.54 -2.74
C GLU A 313 -3.38 1.57 -3.14
N HIS A 314 -3.70 1.61 -4.43
CA HIS A 314 -5.09 1.63 -4.89
C HIS A 314 -5.77 0.27 -4.70
N ILE A 315 -5.07 -0.83 -4.98
CA ILE A 315 -5.57 -2.19 -4.71
C ILE A 315 -5.74 -2.35 -3.19
N ALA A 316 -4.75 -1.93 -2.41
CA ALA A 316 -4.84 -1.99 -0.94
C ALA A 316 -6.04 -1.20 -0.40
N ASN A 317 -6.32 -0.01 -0.94
CA ASN A 317 -7.49 0.79 -0.55
C ASN A 317 -8.81 0.08 -0.86
N VAL A 318 -8.93 -0.52 -2.04
CA VAL A 318 -10.13 -1.26 -2.44
C VAL A 318 -10.37 -2.44 -1.50
N ILE A 319 -9.35 -3.27 -1.27
CA ILE A 319 -9.42 -4.43 -0.37
C ILE A 319 -9.79 -3.98 1.06
N LYS A 320 -9.12 -2.96 1.59
CA LYS A 320 -9.40 -2.42 2.93
C LYS A 320 -10.82 -1.86 3.03
N ASN A 321 -11.33 -1.20 1.99
CA ASN A 321 -12.70 -0.70 1.98
C ASN A 321 -13.73 -1.83 2.02
N GLN A 322 -13.50 -2.95 1.32
CA GLN A 322 -14.37 -4.12 1.40
C GLN A 322 -14.41 -4.69 2.82
N ILE A 323 -13.25 -4.86 3.47
CA ILE A 323 -13.16 -5.32 4.86
C ILE A 323 -13.83 -4.31 5.81
N TYR A 324 -13.61 -3.00 5.60
CA TYR A 324 -14.16 -1.94 6.41
C TYR A 324 -15.69 -1.89 6.37
N VAL A 325 -16.31 -2.15 5.21
CA VAL A 325 -17.78 -2.26 5.11
C VAL A 325 -18.31 -3.33 6.06
N ILE A 326 -17.65 -4.48 6.15
CA ILE A 326 -18.04 -5.56 7.07
C ILE A 326 -17.81 -5.13 8.51
N LEU A 327 -16.62 -4.59 8.82
CA LEU A 327 -16.26 -4.11 10.15
C LEU A 327 -17.28 -3.09 10.66
N MET A 328 -17.60 -2.06 9.87
CA MET A 328 -18.54 -1.01 10.26
C MET A 328 -19.94 -1.56 10.50
N THR A 329 -20.41 -2.41 9.58
CA THR A 329 -21.73 -3.03 9.67
C THR A 329 -21.85 -3.91 10.91
N ASN A 330 -20.86 -4.79 11.15
CA ASN A 330 -20.88 -5.70 12.29
C ASN A 330 -20.59 -4.99 13.62
N SER A 331 -19.87 -3.86 13.60
CA SER A 331 -19.71 -3.02 14.79
C SER A 331 -21.03 -2.38 15.24
N ILE A 332 -21.87 -1.90 14.32
CA ILE A 332 -23.22 -1.42 14.64
C ILE A 332 -24.11 -2.58 15.11
N ASP A 333 -23.97 -3.76 14.49
CA ASP A 333 -24.71 -4.99 14.80
C ASP A 333 -24.16 -5.79 15.99
N ARG A 334 -23.20 -5.22 16.75
CA ARG A 334 -22.42 -5.92 17.79
C ARG A 334 -23.23 -6.73 18.81
N LYS A 335 -24.44 -6.28 19.14
CA LYS A 335 -25.31 -6.94 20.13
C LYS A 335 -25.84 -8.31 19.65
N ASN A 336 -25.82 -8.54 18.33
CA ASN A 336 -26.25 -9.79 17.71
C ASN A 336 -25.09 -10.72 17.36
N LEU A 337 -23.84 -10.27 17.53
CA LEU A 337 -22.65 -11.07 17.24
C LEU A 337 -22.38 -12.08 18.36
N LYS A 338 -21.84 -13.23 17.96
CA LYS A 338 -21.46 -14.32 18.85
C LYS A 338 -20.01 -14.72 18.64
N ASP A 339 -19.34 -15.16 19.69
CA ASP A 339 -18.03 -15.78 19.61
C ASP A 339 -18.12 -17.20 18.99
N LYS A 340 -16.98 -17.87 18.84
CA LYS A 340 -16.90 -19.23 18.27
C LYS A 340 -17.64 -20.28 19.09
N ASP A 341 -17.77 -20.04 20.39
CA ASP A 341 -18.45 -20.93 21.33
C ASP A 341 -19.96 -20.65 21.39
N GLY A 342 -20.43 -19.65 20.63
CA GLY A 342 -21.83 -19.26 20.53
C GLY A 342 -22.33 -18.32 21.63
N ASN A 343 -21.42 -17.80 22.48
CA ASN A 343 -21.75 -16.81 23.49
C ASN A 343 -21.86 -15.41 22.87
N PRO A 344 -22.62 -14.47 23.48
CA PRO A 344 -22.59 -13.07 23.06
C PRO A 344 -21.17 -12.53 23.02
N LEU A 345 -20.83 -11.77 21.97
CA LEU A 345 -19.48 -11.21 21.79
C LEU A 345 -19.03 -10.32 22.96
N LEU A 346 -20.00 -9.65 23.60
CA LEU A 346 -19.81 -8.77 24.76
C LEU A 346 -20.46 -9.46 25.97
N ALA A 347 -19.67 -9.81 26.96
CA ALA A 347 -20.08 -10.68 28.06
C ALA A 347 -20.56 -9.93 29.31
N ASN A 348 -20.28 -8.63 29.42
CA ASN A 348 -20.67 -7.81 30.57
C ASN A 348 -21.05 -6.37 30.18
N GLU A 349 -21.73 -5.67 31.10
CA GLU A 349 -22.24 -4.31 30.90
C GLU A 349 -21.11 -3.29 30.61
N GLY A 350 -19.91 -3.49 31.18
CA GLY A 350 -18.76 -2.62 30.91
C GLY A 350 -18.28 -2.70 29.47
N GLU A 351 -18.18 -3.92 28.91
CA GLU A 351 -17.83 -4.13 27.50
C GLU A 351 -18.91 -3.55 26.56
N GLU A 352 -20.19 -3.58 26.94
CA GLU A 352 -21.26 -2.95 26.16
C GLU A 352 -21.13 -1.42 26.11
N GLU A 353 -20.88 -0.77 27.25
CA GLU A 353 -20.67 0.68 27.31
C GLU A 353 -19.43 1.12 26.52
N GLU A 354 -18.33 0.37 26.65
CA GLU A 354 -17.09 0.68 25.94
C GLU A 354 -17.23 0.49 24.42
N SER A 355 -17.91 -0.59 23.99
CA SER A 355 -18.20 -0.80 22.57
C SER A 355 -19.06 0.33 21.98
N LEU A 356 -20.01 0.88 22.73
CA LEU A 356 -20.86 1.98 22.29
C LEU A 356 -20.04 3.25 22.00
N ILE A 357 -19.06 3.56 22.85
CA ILE A 357 -18.17 4.72 22.66
C ILE A 357 -17.35 4.56 21.38
N ILE A 358 -16.81 3.36 21.13
CA ILE A 358 -16.02 3.05 19.93
C ILE A 358 -16.88 3.19 18.67
N VAL A 359 -18.08 2.58 18.65
CA VAL A 359 -18.99 2.64 17.50
C VAL A 359 -19.43 4.08 17.22
N LYS A 360 -19.72 4.88 18.25
CA LYS A 360 -20.02 6.32 18.09
C LYS A 360 -18.87 7.06 17.40
N SER A 361 -17.63 6.78 17.80
CA SER A 361 -16.44 7.37 17.17
C SER A 361 -16.34 6.98 15.69
N MET A 362 -16.51 5.69 15.36
CA MET A 362 -16.49 5.20 13.97
C MET A 362 -17.58 5.86 13.11
N ILE A 363 -18.81 5.97 13.62
CA ILE A 363 -19.93 6.65 12.94
C ILE A 363 -19.58 8.12 12.65
N ASN A 364 -19.05 8.84 13.63
CA ASN A 364 -18.67 10.25 13.47
C ASN A 364 -17.55 10.43 12.44
N LYS A 365 -16.54 9.54 12.43
CA LYS A 365 -15.46 9.56 11.43
C LYS A 365 -16.02 9.32 10.02
N LEU A 366 -16.87 8.30 9.85
CA LEU A 366 -17.51 7.99 8.57
C LEU A 366 -18.38 9.16 8.08
N ARG A 367 -19.14 9.78 8.99
CA ARG A 367 -19.96 10.97 8.70
C ARG A 367 -19.12 12.13 8.17
N ARG A 368 -18.01 12.47 8.85
CA ARG A 368 -17.09 13.53 8.40
C ARG A 368 -16.50 13.22 7.02
N LEU A 369 -16.11 11.97 6.78
CA LEU A 369 -15.59 11.57 5.47
C LEU A 369 -16.65 11.72 4.37
N CYS A 370 -17.91 11.38 4.65
CA CYS A 370 -19.01 11.58 3.71
C CYS A 370 -19.24 13.08 3.42
N GLU A 371 -19.16 13.93 4.44
CA GLU A 371 -19.22 15.39 4.29
C GLU A 371 -18.07 15.90 3.41
N ASP A 372 -16.84 15.41 3.61
CA ASP A 372 -15.69 15.78 2.77
C ASP A 372 -15.86 15.32 1.31
N ILE A 373 -16.41 14.12 1.09
CA ILE A 373 -16.70 13.60 -0.26
C ILE A 373 -17.76 14.44 -0.96
N SER A 374 -18.78 14.90 -0.24
CA SER A 374 -19.84 15.74 -0.81
C SER A 374 -19.34 17.09 -1.34
N GLN A 375 -18.14 17.52 -0.92
CA GLN A 375 -17.50 18.77 -1.37
C GLN A 375 -16.58 18.57 -2.58
N LEU A 376 -16.35 17.34 -3.03
CA LEU A 376 -15.47 17.06 -4.18
C LEU A 376 -16.18 17.41 -5.51
N SER A 377 -15.52 18.23 -6.32
CA SER A 377 -16.05 18.70 -7.60
C SER A 377 -16.34 17.59 -8.62
N SER A 378 -15.65 16.44 -8.50
CA SER A 378 -15.79 15.26 -9.37
C SER A 378 -17.02 14.40 -9.05
N VAL A 379 -17.64 14.55 -7.86
CA VAL A 379 -18.76 13.70 -7.38
C VAL A 379 -20.13 14.33 -7.69
N ASN A 380 -20.14 15.49 -8.37
CA ASN A 380 -21.30 16.36 -8.55
C ASN A 380 -22.53 15.77 -9.27
N SER A 381 -22.46 14.57 -9.85
CA SER A 381 -23.60 13.97 -10.55
C SER A 381 -24.45 13.00 -9.72
N ASN A 382 -23.99 12.52 -8.54
CA ASN A 382 -24.75 11.51 -7.79
C ASN A 382 -24.59 11.54 -6.24
N LEU A 383 -24.73 12.72 -5.64
CA LEU A 383 -24.68 12.90 -4.16
C LEU A 383 -25.77 12.15 -3.37
N LYS A 384 -26.77 11.57 -4.05
CA LYS A 384 -27.91 10.90 -3.43
C LYS A 384 -27.51 9.79 -2.46
N ASN A 385 -26.51 8.98 -2.81
CA ASN A 385 -26.05 7.88 -1.94
C ASN A 385 -25.35 8.41 -0.68
N VAL A 386 -24.55 9.48 -0.82
CA VAL A 386 -23.86 10.15 0.29
C VAL A 386 -24.87 10.75 1.26
N GLU A 387 -25.86 11.50 0.77
CA GLU A 387 -26.94 12.06 1.58
C GLU A 387 -27.75 10.98 2.28
N THR A 388 -28.08 9.90 1.56
CA THR A 388 -28.80 8.75 2.12
C THR A 388 -28.00 8.11 3.26
N LEU A 389 -26.69 7.92 3.08
CA LEU A 389 -25.83 7.36 4.12
C LEU A 389 -25.73 8.27 5.35
N ILE A 390 -25.57 9.58 5.16
CA ILE A 390 -25.56 10.55 6.28
C ILE A 390 -26.87 10.46 7.08
N ASN A 391 -28.02 10.44 6.42
CA ASN A 391 -29.33 10.30 7.08
C ASN A 391 -29.45 8.96 7.84
N MET A 392 -28.93 7.86 7.29
CA MET A 392 -28.88 6.57 7.98
C MET A 392 -27.98 6.64 9.23
N LEU A 393 -26.81 7.28 9.14
CA LEU A 393 -25.88 7.45 10.26
C LEU A 393 -26.52 8.27 11.39
N ASP A 394 -27.17 9.38 11.07
CA ASP A 394 -27.87 10.22 12.04
C ASP A 394 -29.00 9.44 12.74
N THR A 395 -29.75 8.63 11.99
CA THR A 395 -30.79 7.76 12.55
C THR A 395 -30.20 6.72 13.49
N ILE A 396 -29.15 6.01 13.07
CA ILE A 396 -28.46 4.99 13.87
C ILE A 396 -27.87 5.61 15.14
N GLN A 397 -27.30 6.81 15.06
CA GLN A 397 -26.72 7.51 16.21
C GLN A 397 -27.78 7.90 17.25
N ASN A 398 -28.98 8.31 16.80
CA ASN A 398 -30.13 8.58 17.67
C ASN A 398 -30.75 7.31 18.28
N GLU A 399 -30.43 6.14 17.71
CA GLU A 399 -30.97 4.84 18.11
C GLU A 399 -29.99 4.03 18.99
N ASP A 400 -29.07 4.68 19.71
CA ASP A 400 -28.01 4.05 20.51
C ASP A 400 -26.96 3.29 19.70
N CYS A 401 -26.73 3.73 18.45
CA CYS A 401 -25.73 3.15 17.55
C CYS A 401 -25.95 1.65 17.30
N VAL A 402 -27.19 1.25 17.10
CA VAL A 402 -27.60 -0.10 16.72
C VAL A 402 -28.62 -0.04 15.58
N PHE A 403 -28.75 -1.11 14.81
CA PHE A 403 -29.78 -1.21 13.79
C PHE A 403 -31.15 -1.48 14.42
N LYS A 404 -32.03 -0.46 14.50
CA LYS A 404 -33.46 -0.64 14.85
C LYS A 404 -34.34 -0.34 13.64
N SER A 405 -34.32 0.90 13.15
CA SER A 405 -35.18 1.32 12.02
C SER A 405 -34.50 1.14 10.65
N ILE A 406 -33.17 1.17 10.62
CA ILE A 406 -32.38 0.96 9.41
C ILE A 406 -31.95 -0.51 9.35
N SER A 407 -32.19 -1.17 8.21
CA SER A 407 -31.74 -2.55 8.03
C SER A 407 -30.24 -2.63 7.78
N LYS A 408 -29.59 -3.66 8.37
CA LYS A 408 -28.16 -3.98 8.19
C LYS A 408 -27.77 -4.03 6.70
N ASN A 409 -28.56 -4.73 5.88
CA ASN A 409 -28.28 -4.90 4.46
C ASN A 409 -28.41 -3.58 3.68
N SER A 410 -29.45 -2.78 3.95
CA SER A 410 -29.62 -1.48 3.27
C SER A 410 -28.47 -0.53 3.61
N PHE A 411 -28.00 -0.52 4.85
CA PHE A 411 -26.83 0.27 5.24
C PHE A 411 -25.57 -0.21 4.52
N ARG A 412 -25.32 -1.53 4.50
CA ARG A 412 -24.17 -2.15 3.85
C ARG A 412 -24.08 -1.79 2.35
N GLU A 413 -25.19 -1.95 1.63
CA GLU A 413 -25.23 -1.67 0.19
C GLU A 413 -25.10 -0.17 -0.11
N THR A 414 -25.68 0.70 0.73
CA THR A 414 -25.51 2.15 0.59
C THR A 414 -24.05 2.56 0.84
N LEU A 415 -23.40 1.99 1.85
CA LEU A 415 -21.98 2.25 2.13
C LEU A 415 -21.07 1.79 0.97
N LYS A 416 -21.31 0.61 0.40
CA LYS A 416 -20.59 0.15 -0.80
C LYS A 416 -20.77 1.12 -1.96
N ALA A 417 -22.00 1.57 -2.20
CA ALA A 417 -22.29 2.54 -3.27
C ALA A 417 -21.54 3.87 -3.05
N VAL A 418 -21.51 4.39 -1.82
CA VAL A 418 -20.75 5.60 -1.48
C VAL A 418 -19.24 5.43 -1.68
N ILE A 419 -18.69 4.25 -1.38
CA ILE A 419 -17.28 3.94 -1.66
C ILE A 419 -17.01 3.96 -3.17
N GLU A 420 -17.86 3.33 -3.97
CA GLU A 420 -17.74 3.35 -5.44
C GLU A 420 -17.91 4.75 -6.04
N ASP A 421 -18.81 5.55 -5.47
CA ASP A 421 -19.07 6.94 -5.87
C ASP A 421 -17.98 7.91 -5.37
N SER A 422 -17.04 7.44 -4.54
CA SER A 422 -15.91 8.27 -4.06
C SER A 422 -14.84 8.54 -5.13
N ARG A 423 -14.99 7.93 -6.31
CA ARG A 423 -14.18 8.18 -7.51
C ARG A 423 -15.04 8.53 -8.71
N ASP A 424 -14.47 9.24 -9.66
CA ASP A 424 -15.01 9.38 -11.01
C ASP A 424 -14.58 8.17 -11.85
N ARG A 425 -15.55 7.45 -12.42
CA ARG A 425 -15.29 6.25 -13.23
C ARG A 425 -14.69 6.56 -14.60
N ASN A 426 -14.80 7.81 -15.05
CA ASN A 426 -14.28 8.28 -16.34
C ASN A 426 -12.91 8.94 -16.22
N ASP A 427 -12.50 9.32 -15.00
CA ASP A 427 -11.19 9.92 -14.76
C ASP A 427 -10.17 8.83 -14.37
N PRO A 428 -9.13 8.58 -15.20
CA PRO A 428 -8.10 7.60 -14.89
C PRO A 428 -7.27 7.93 -13.65
N TYR A 429 -7.27 9.20 -13.21
CA TYR A 429 -6.57 9.66 -12.01
C TYR A 429 -7.46 9.65 -10.76
N SER A 430 -8.71 9.19 -10.86
CA SER A 430 -9.63 9.12 -9.73
C SER A 430 -9.67 7.72 -9.11
N TYR A 431 -9.54 7.66 -7.77
CA TYR A 431 -9.42 6.41 -7.03
C TYR A 431 -10.32 6.42 -5.80
N HIS A 432 -10.66 5.23 -5.28
CA HIS A 432 -11.43 5.11 -4.05
C HIS A 432 -10.71 5.82 -2.89
N LYS A 433 -11.48 6.62 -2.15
CA LYS A 433 -11.03 7.18 -0.87
C LYS A 433 -10.82 6.06 0.14
N ALA A 434 -9.90 6.26 1.08
CA ALA A 434 -9.66 5.32 2.18
C ALA A 434 -10.69 5.54 3.31
N PHE A 435 -11.76 4.73 3.34
CA PHE A 435 -12.83 4.89 4.34
C PHE A 435 -12.42 4.40 5.73
N TYR A 436 -11.46 3.49 5.78
CA TYR A 436 -11.02 2.82 7.00
C TYR A 436 -10.24 3.70 8.01
N ASN A 437 -9.92 4.95 7.67
CA ASN A 437 -9.11 5.94 8.42
C ASN A 437 -8.68 5.56 9.87
N GLY A 438 -7.66 4.71 9.98
CA GLY A 438 -7.07 4.28 11.25
C GLY A 438 -7.89 3.26 12.05
N ASP A 439 -9.08 2.86 11.63
CA ASP A 439 -9.87 1.82 12.30
C ASP A 439 -9.46 0.40 11.86
N LEU A 440 -8.88 0.27 10.66
CA LEU A 440 -8.45 -0.99 10.06
C LEU A 440 -7.09 -0.83 9.36
N ASN A 441 -6.24 -1.81 9.58
CA ASN A 441 -4.99 -2.06 8.89
C ASN A 441 -5.10 -3.36 8.10
N ALA A 442 -4.41 -3.42 6.97
CA ALA A 442 -4.25 -4.66 6.22
C ALA A 442 -2.96 -4.63 5.41
N THR A 443 -2.32 -5.80 5.32
CA THR A 443 -1.15 -6.06 4.46
C THR A 443 -1.51 -7.14 3.47
N LEU A 444 -1.21 -6.87 2.20
CA LEU A 444 -1.43 -7.79 1.09
C LEU A 444 -0.13 -8.55 0.81
N PHE A 445 -0.24 -9.85 0.56
CA PHE A 445 0.89 -10.74 0.34
C PHE A 445 0.70 -11.59 -0.91
N LYS A 446 1.83 -11.94 -1.50
CA LYS A 446 1.99 -13.02 -2.48
C LYS A 446 2.73 -14.17 -1.83
N THR A 447 2.19 -15.38 -1.97
CA THR A 447 2.78 -16.59 -1.43
C THR A 447 2.97 -17.62 -2.53
N VAL A 448 4.16 -18.23 -2.62
CA VAL A 448 4.46 -19.30 -3.57
C VAL A 448 4.05 -20.64 -2.98
N SER A 449 3.27 -21.43 -3.73
CA SER A 449 2.71 -22.71 -3.28
C SER A 449 3.73 -23.70 -2.69
N ASN A 450 5.01 -23.63 -3.10
CA ASN A 450 6.05 -24.60 -2.69
C ASN A 450 6.97 -24.12 -1.54
N ASN A 451 7.06 -22.82 -1.25
CA ASN A 451 8.06 -22.27 -0.31
C ASN A 451 7.46 -21.51 0.90
N GLN A 452 6.14 -21.29 0.94
CA GLN A 452 5.42 -20.55 2.01
C GLN A 452 6.02 -19.16 2.37
N LYS A 453 6.95 -18.63 1.58
CA LYS A 453 7.52 -17.30 1.79
C LYS A 453 6.49 -16.27 1.36
N GLN A 454 6.05 -15.46 2.31
CA GLN A 454 5.15 -14.34 2.09
C GLN A 454 5.96 -13.13 1.62
N ILE A 455 5.58 -12.59 0.46
CA ILE A 455 6.16 -11.38 -0.13
C ILE A 455 5.12 -10.27 -0.02
N PRO A 456 5.37 -9.19 0.73
CA PRO A 456 4.47 -8.04 0.77
C PRO A 456 4.28 -7.44 -0.62
N LEU A 457 3.05 -7.09 -0.97
CA LEU A 457 2.69 -6.53 -2.27
C LEU A 457 2.76 -5.00 -2.25
N THR A 458 3.97 -4.45 -2.23
CA THR A 458 4.21 -3.01 -2.08
C THR A 458 4.74 -2.33 -3.34
N LEU A 459 5.26 -3.09 -4.30
CA LEU A 459 5.80 -2.60 -5.57
C LEU A 459 4.99 -3.16 -6.75
N VAL A 460 5.00 -2.47 -7.88
CA VAL A 460 4.37 -2.93 -9.13
C VAL A 460 4.87 -4.32 -9.53
N ASN A 461 6.17 -4.55 -9.41
CA ASN A 461 6.80 -5.82 -9.77
C ASN A 461 6.35 -6.99 -8.88
N ASP A 462 5.83 -6.73 -7.68
CA ASP A 462 5.35 -7.80 -6.81
C ASP A 462 4.07 -8.45 -7.36
N TYR A 463 3.33 -7.75 -8.23
CA TYR A 463 2.09 -8.22 -8.83
C TYR A 463 2.25 -8.96 -10.15
N LEU A 464 3.45 -8.97 -10.75
CA LEU A 464 3.69 -9.51 -12.10
C LEU A 464 3.15 -10.92 -12.31
N ASP A 465 3.17 -11.75 -11.28
CA ASP A 465 2.82 -13.16 -11.39
C ASP A 465 1.31 -13.45 -11.29
N PHE A 466 0.50 -12.49 -10.86
CA PHE A 466 -0.94 -12.70 -10.76
C PHE A 466 -1.61 -12.68 -12.14
N GLY A 467 -2.72 -13.43 -12.25
CA GLY A 467 -3.51 -13.57 -13.48
C GLY A 467 -3.06 -14.73 -14.37
N PHE A 468 -1.77 -14.84 -14.67
CA PHE A 468 -1.28 -15.85 -15.61
C PHE A 468 -0.42 -16.98 -14.99
N ASP A 469 0.05 -16.83 -13.75
CA ASP A 469 0.78 -17.88 -13.03
C ASP A 469 0.01 -18.35 -11.79
N ASN A 470 -0.71 -19.44 -11.97
CA ASN A 470 -1.52 -20.08 -10.93
C ASN A 470 -0.70 -20.73 -9.79
N GLN A 471 0.63 -20.58 -9.74
CA GLN A 471 1.43 -21.05 -8.60
C GLN A 471 1.41 -20.07 -7.43
N TYR A 472 1.02 -18.82 -7.68
CA TYR A 472 1.03 -17.74 -6.71
C TYR A 472 -0.35 -17.55 -6.09
N LYS A 473 -0.35 -17.32 -4.78
CA LYS A 473 -1.57 -17.14 -3.98
C LYS A 473 -1.61 -15.72 -3.44
N PHE A 474 -2.80 -15.12 -3.49
CA PHE A 474 -3.06 -13.84 -2.85
C PHE A 474 -3.50 -14.07 -1.41
N GLU A 475 -2.88 -13.36 -0.47
CA GLU A 475 -3.27 -13.42 0.94
C GLU A 475 -3.39 -12.00 1.51
N VAL A 476 -4.29 -11.81 2.47
CA VAL A 476 -4.47 -10.53 3.15
C VAL A 476 -4.52 -10.78 4.65
N GLN A 477 -3.60 -10.16 5.38
CA GLN A 477 -3.67 -10.08 6.84
C GLN A 477 -4.33 -8.76 7.22
N TYR A 478 -5.33 -8.79 8.11
CA TYR A 478 -6.09 -7.59 8.49
C TYR A 478 -6.34 -7.48 9.99
N TRP A 479 -6.25 -6.27 10.54
CA TRP A 479 -6.41 -6.03 11.98
C TRP A 479 -6.87 -4.60 12.29
N GLY A 480 -7.37 -4.35 13.49
CA GLY A 480 -7.74 -3.03 13.96
C GLY A 480 -6.55 -2.14 14.33
N ASN A 481 -6.77 -1.21 15.26
CA ASN A 481 -5.73 -0.31 15.79
C ASN A 481 -4.62 -0.99 16.60
N SER A 482 -4.88 -2.21 17.06
CA SER A 482 -3.94 -3.04 17.80
C SER A 482 -3.71 -4.34 17.03
N THR A 483 -2.45 -4.72 16.83
CA THR A 483 -2.10 -6.01 16.20
C THR A 483 -2.67 -7.15 17.07
N PRO A 484 -3.37 -8.14 16.49
CA PRO A 484 -4.26 -9.00 17.26
C PRO A 484 -3.53 -9.93 18.22
N ILE A 485 -4.21 -10.25 19.33
CA ILE A 485 -3.83 -11.33 20.24
C ILE A 485 -4.52 -12.60 19.78
N LYS A 486 -3.74 -13.66 19.52
CA LYS A 486 -4.17 -15.05 19.32
C LYS A 486 -5.23 -15.28 18.22
N GLY A 487 -4.77 -15.89 17.14
CA GLY A 487 -5.60 -16.41 16.07
C GLY A 487 -4.91 -16.22 14.73
N GLY A 488 -3.70 -16.77 14.58
CA GLY A 488 -2.89 -16.66 13.36
C GLY A 488 -3.58 -17.15 12.08
N GLU A 489 -4.79 -17.71 12.16
CA GLU A 489 -5.61 -18.12 11.01
C GLU A 489 -6.88 -17.27 10.82
N GLU A 490 -7.30 -16.47 11.82
CA GLU A 490 -8.66 -15.90 11.83
C GLU A 490 -8.78 -14.52 11.21
N GLN A 491 -7.64 -13.87 11.06
CA GLN A 491 -7.51 -12.53 10.51
C GLN A 491 -6.68 -12.56 9.22
N TRP A 492 -6.77 -13.69 8.55
CA TRP A 492 -6.21 -13.95 7.24
C TRP A 492 -7.33 -14.26 6.28
N TYR A 493 -7.24 -13.65 5.11
CA TYR A 493 -7.97 -14.04 3.93
C TYR A 493 -6.98 -14.72 2.99
N SER A 494 -7.20 -16.00 2.72
CA SER A 494 -6.40 -16.80 1.80
C SER A 494 -7.34 -17.61 0.91
N PRO A 495 -7.98 -16.98 -0.10
CA PRO A 495 -9.10 -17.56 -0.85
C PRO A 495 -8.74 -18.83 -1.60
N ASP A 496 -7.47 -19.01 -1.93
CA ASP A 496 -6.94 -20.11 -2.74
C ASP A 496 -6.40 -21.27 -1.89
N ASN A 497 -6.44 -21.15 -0.56
CA ASN A 497 -6.09 -22.26 0.30
C ASN A 497 -7.10 -23.40 0.10
N ASN A 498 -6.57 -24.61 -0.14
CA ASN A 498 -7.33 -25.83 -0.42
C ASN A 498 -8.15 -25.85 -1.71
N ARG A 499 -7.93 -24.90 -2.65
CA ARG A 499 -8.51 -24.96 -4.00
C ARG A 499 -7.57 -25.67 -4.98
N PRO A 500 -8.10 -26.25 -6.07
CA PRO A 500 -7.26 -26.66 -7.20
C PRO A 500 -6.79 -25.43 -7.99
N ASN A 501 -5.59 -25.51 -8.56
CA ASN A 501 -4.93 -24.39 -9.26
C ASN A 501 -5.77 -23.76 -10.40
N ASP A 502 -6.67 -24.53 -11.02
CA ASP A 502 -7.52 -24.06 -12.12
C ASP A 502 -8.75 -23.25 -11.65
N ASN A 503 -8.91 -23.08 -10.34
CA ASN A 503 -10.05 -22.39 -9.73
C ASN A 503 -9.62 -21.37 -8.66
N TYR A 504 -8.40 -20.86 -8.77
CA TYR A 504 -7.93 -19.79 -7.90
C TYR A 504 -8.71 -18.50 -8.16
N ILE A 505 -9.15 -17.88 -7.07
CA ILE A 505 -9.83 -16.59 -7.03
C ILE A 505 -8.83 -15.47 -7.29
N ALA A 506 -7.57 -15.60 -6.83
CA ALA A 506 -6.53 -14.63 -7.18
C ALA A 506 -6.33 -14.57 -8.70
N ASP A 507 -6.24 -15.72 -9.36
CA ASP A 507 -6.10 -15.84 -10.82
C ASP A 507 -7.24 -15.11 -11.55
N LYS A 508 -8.48 -15.29 -11.10
CA LYS A 508 -9.66 -14.63 -11.69
C LYS A 508 -9.82 -13.16 -11.28
N GLY A 509 -9.28 -12.78 -10.13
CA GLY A 509 -9.44 -11.47 -9.53
C GLY A 509 -8.42 -10.44 -10.00
N PHE A 510 -7.33 -10.89 -10.62
CA PHE A 510 -6.32 -10.04 -11.24
C PHE A 510 -6.28 -10.32 -12.74
N ARG A 511 -6.18 -9.25 -13.55
CA ARG A 511 -6.07 -9.32 -15.01
C ARG A 511 -4.74 -8.79 -15.42
N ASN A 512 -3.83 -9.67 -15.83
CA ASN A 512 -2.49 -9.29 -16.22
C ASN A 512 -2.49 -8.65 -17.60
N ILE A 513 -2.35 -7.33 -17.65
CA ILE A 513 -2.31 -6.55 -18.89
C ILE A 513 -0.95 -5.89 -19.11
N PHE A 514 0.09 -6.34 -18.40
CA PHE A 514 1.43 -5.83 -18.57
C PHE A 514 1.88 -5.95 -20.04
N LEU A 515 2.23 -4.80 -20.59
CA LEU A 515 2.75 -4.64 -21.95
C LEU A 515 4.09 -5.33 -22.09
N HIS A 516 4.95 -5.24 -21.07
CA HIS A 516 6.29 -5.81 -21.14
C HIS A 516 6.28 -7.34 -21.24
N HIS A 517 5.35 -8.03 -20.59
CA HIS A 517 5.16 -9.48 -20.72
C HIS A 517 4.74 -9.92 -22.13
N ARG A 518 4.09 -9.02 -22.88
CA ARG A 518 3.58 -9.28 -24.22
C ARG A 518 4.59 -8.99 -25.32
N PHE A 519 5.48 -8.01 -25.10
CA PHE A 519 6.34 -7.47 -26.15
C PHE A 519 7.85 -7.69 -25.96
N PHE A 520 8.40 -7.80 -24.74
CA PHE A 520 9.86 -7.77 -24.52
C PHE A 520 10.47 -9.06 -24.00
N LYS A 521 11.80 -9.07 -23.95
CA LYS A 521 12.65 -10.10 -23.32
C LYS A 521 13.53 -9.37 -22.30
N HIS A 522 13.57 -9.84 -21.04
CA HIS A 522 14.53 -9.34 -20.06
C HIS A 522 15.94 -9.90 -20.36
N ASP A 523 16.94 -9.03 -20.46
CA ASP A 523 18.34 -9.43 -20.64
C ASP A 523 19.09 -9.65 -19.31
N ASP A 524 18.52 -9.25 -18.17
CA ASP A 524 19.10 -9.45 -16.84
C ASP A 524 18.14 -10.24 -15.93
N GLU A 525 18.66 -11.31 -15.32
CA GLU A 525 18.13 -12.16 -14.24
C GLU A 525 17.53 -13.55 -14.56
N LYS A 526 17.93 -14.50 -13.72
CA LYS A 526 17.94 -15.96 -13.94
C LYS A 526 16.65 -16.71 -13.56
N ASP A 527 15.54 -16.08 -13.18
CA ASP A 527 14.32 -16.82 -12.78
C ASP A 527 12.96 -16.14 -13.08
N TYR A 528 12.90 -15.14 -13.96
CA TYR A 528 11.63 -14.68 -14.57
C TYR A 528 11.76 -14.60 -16.09
N THR A 529 11.83 -15.76 -16.74
CA THR A 529 11.82 -15.91 -18.22
C THR A 529 10.40 -15.98 -18.79
N SER A 530 9.51 -15.12 -18.31
CA SER A 530 8.13 -15.00 -18.79
C SER A 530 7.94 -13.70 -19.58
N ALA A 531 8.38 -13.67 -20.85
CA ALA A 531 7.86 -12.77 -21.88
C ALA A 531 8.44 -13.09 -23.28
N GLU A 532 7.62 -13.58 -24.21
CA GLU A 532 7.86 -13.63 -25.67
C GLU A 532 6.49 -13.86 -26.38
N LEU A 533 5.37 -13.27 -25.95
CA LEU A 533 4.08 -13.62 -26.58
C LEU A 533 4.05 -13.23 -28.05
N LEU A 534 4.38 -11.97 -28.36
CA LEU A 534 4.48 -11.48 -29.73
C LEU A 534 5.60 -12.19 -30.52
N LYS A 535 6.77 -12.39 -29.91
CA LYS A 535 7.89 -13.12 -30.55
C LYS A 535 7.57 -14.58 -30.83
N LYS A 536 6.85 -15.27 -29.95
CA LYS A 536 6.35 -16.63 -30.19
C LYS A 536 5.37 -16.63 -31.35
N TYR A 537 4.53 -15.60 -31.44
CA TYR A 537 3.59 -15.43 -32.54
C TYR A 537 4.32 -15.21 -33.88
N GLU A 538 5.29 -14.30 -33.90
CA GLU A 538 6.20 -14.07 -35.03
C GLU A 538 6.90 -15.35 -35.49
N LYS A 539 7.51 -16.10 -34.58
CA LYS A 539 8.19 -17.35 -34.90
C LYS A 539 7.23 -18.42 -35.45
N LYS A 540 5.99 -18.45 -34.98
CA LYS A 540 5.01 -19.47 -35.38
C LYS A 540 4.32 -19.16 -36.70
N ILE A 541 4.11 -17.89 -37.02
CA ILE A 541 3.32 -17.46 -38.19
C ILE A 541 4.17 -16.76 -39.26
N SER A 542 5.38 -16.30 -38.93
CA SER A 542 6.24 -15.48 -39.79
C SER A 542 5.49 -14.22 -40.26
N ILE A 543 5.46 -13.18 -39.41
CA ILE A 543 4.77 -11.93 -39.73
C ILE A 543 5.46 -11.26 -40.92
N ASN A 544 4.87 -11.47 -42.09
CA ASN A 544 5.14 -10.70 -43.29
C ASN A 544 3.87 -9.93 -43.64
N TYR A 545 3.99 -8.66 -43.99
CA TYR A 545 2.85 -7.88 -44.46
C TYR A 545 3.16 -7.19 -45.77
N ASP A 546 2.17 -7.19 -46.65
CA ASP A 546 2.22 -6.51 -47.93
C ASP A 546 1.73 -5.06 -47.76
N ILE A 547 2.61 -4.10 -48.05
CA ILE A 547 2.33 -2.67 -47.94
C ILE A 547 1.75 -2.08 -49.24
N PHE A 548 1.80 -2.82 -50.34
CA PHE A 548 1.34 -2.42 -51.68
C PHE A 548 0.07 -3.16 -52.14
N ASP A 549 -0.37 -4.16 -51.36
CA ASP A 549 -1.53 -5.00 -51.63
C ASP A 549 -1.46 -5.65 -53.03
N PHE A 550 -0.33 -6.29 -53.35
CA PHE A 550 -0.10 -7.00 -54.61
C PHE A 550 -0.95 -8.27 -54.73
N ASP A 551 -1.29 -8.62 -55.97
CA ASP A 551 -2.04 -9.83 -56.28
C ASP A 551 -1.08 -10.95 -56.69
N GLU A 552 -0.94 -11.96 -55.83
CA GLU A 552 -0.07 -13.12 -56.06
C GLU A 552 -0.52 -13.99 -57.25
N THR A 553 -1.77 -13.86 -57.71
CA THR A 553 -2.29 -14.65 -58.84
C THR A 553 -1.76 -14.17 -60.20
N ILE A 554 -1.21 -12.96 -60.26
CA ILE A 554 -0.61 -12.41 -61.47
C ILE A 554 0.83 -12.90 -61.56
N ALA A 555 1.11 -13.77 -62.53
CA ALA A 555 2.44 -14.36 -62.73
C ALA A 555 3.47 -13.38 -63.32
N ASP A 556 3.04 -12.45 -64.19
CA ASP A 556 3.91 -11.47 -64.84
C ASP A 556 3.22 -10.09 -64.94
N PRO A 557 3.32 -9.24 -63.91
CA PRO A 557 2.58 -7.97 -63.85
C PRO A 557 3.17 -6.92 -64.80
N SER A 558 2.41 -6.38 -65.75
CA SER A 558 2.89 -5.33 -66.67
C SER A 558 3.33 -4.05 -65.94
N GLU A 559 4.18 -3.21 -66.55
CA GLU A 559 4.60 -1.92 -65.97
C GLU A 559 3.41 -1.03 -65.55
N GLU A 560 2.35 -0.98 -66.35
CA GLU A 560 1.12 -0.23 -66.04
C GLU A 560 0.44 -0.71 -64.75
N ILE A 561 0.49 -2.02 -64.46
CA ILE A 561 -0.06 -2.60 -63.22
C ILE A 561 0.77 -2.13 -62.02
N ILE A 562 2.10 -2.11 -62.17
CA ILE A 562 3.03 -1.66 -61.13
C ILE A 562 2.84 -0.16 -60.86
N GLU A 563 2.83 0.68 -61.90
CA GLU A 563 2.65 2.12 -61.76
C GLU A 563 1.29 2.43 -61.08
N ASN A 564 0.21 1.79 -61.50
CA ASN A 564 -1.11 1.96 -60.86
C ASN A 564 -1.13 1.51 -59.39
N LYS A 565 -0.45 0.40 -59.04
CA LYS A 565 -0.39 -0.09 -57.65
C LYS A 565 0.45 0.84 -56.77
N MET A 566 1.61 1.27 -57.26
CA MET A 566 2.49 2.19 -56.55
C MET A 566 1.85 3.57 -56.38
N LEU A 567 1.13 4.09 -57.37
CA LEU A 567 0.42 5.36 -57.25
C LEU A 567 -0.69 5.28 -56.20
N LYS A 568 -1.49 4.21 -56.18
CA LYS A 568 -2.50 3.99 -55.13
C LYS A 568 -1.89 3.87 -53.73
N ALA A 569 -0.75 3.20 -53.62
CA ALA A 569 -0.03 3.11 -52.35
C ALA A 569 0.47 4.50 -51.90
N LEU A 570 0.94 5.34 -52.82
CA LEU A 570 1.33 6.73 -52.54
C LEU A 570 0.17 7.59 -52.07
N GLU A 571 -0.98 7.50 -52.75
CA GLU A 571 -2.21 8.19 -52.34
C GLU A 571 -2.63 7.80 -50.92
N LYS A 572 -2.57 6.49 -50.61
CA LYS A 572 -2.82 5.98 -49.26
C LYS A 572 -1.78 6.54 -48.28
N ALA A 573 -0.49 6.52 -48.61
CA ALA A 573 0.57 7.02 -47.74
C ALA A 573 0.39 8.49 -47.38
N ILE A 574 0.05 9.33 -48.37
CA ILE A 574 -0.19 10.76 -48.16
C ILE A 574 -1.44 11.00 -47.31
N SER A 575 -2.49 10.17 -47.47
CA SER A 575 -3.71 10.28 -46.65
C SER A 575 -3.51 9.95 -45.17
N LEU A 576 -2.42 9.27 -44.81
CA LEU A 576 -2.06 8.99 -43.42
C LEU A 576 -1.45 10.21 -42.71
N ASP A 577 -1.01 11.23 -43.46
CA ASP A 577 -0.59 12.51 -42.89
C ASP A 577 -1.82 13.43 -42.76
N PRO A 578 -2.15 13.94 -41.55
CA PRO A 578 -3.25 14.88 -41.34
C PRO A 578 -3.18 16.15 -42.21
N ASN A 579 -1.97 16.53 -42.66
CA ASN A 579 -1.72 17.69 -43.52
C ASN A 579 -1.52 17.31 -45.00
N GLY A 580 -1.64 16.02 -45.35
CA GLY A 580 -1.46 15.52 -46.70
C GLY A 580 -2.56 15.98 -47.67
N SER A 581 -2.18 16.55 -48.81
CA SER A 581 -3.10 16.87 -49.91
C SER A 581 -2.95 15.85 -51.02
N THR A 582 -4.07 15.29 -51.49
CA THR A 582 -4.08 14.34 -52.61
C THR A 582 -4.15 15.01 -53.99
N VAL A 583 -4.17 16.34 -54.04
CA VAL A 583 -4.31 17.09 -55.30
C VAL A 583 -2.96 17.16 -56.03
N GLY A 584 -2.90 16.61 -57.24
CA GLY A 584 -1.72 16.70 -58.12
C GLY A 584 -0.61 15.68 -57.83
N ILE A 585 -0.94 14.55 -57.18
CA ILE A 585 0.01 13.47 -56.94
C ILE A 585 0.43 12.83 -58.27
N THR A 586 1.73 12.63 -58.43
CA THR A 586 2.36 11.88 -59.53
C THR A 586 3.36 10.87 -58.97
N ASP A 587 3.87 9.96 -59.80
CA ASP A 587 4.87 8.97 -59.39
C ASP A 587 6.16 9.61 -58.83
N GLU A 588 6.50 10.85 -59.25
CA GLU A 588 7.65 11.62 -58.74
C GLU A 588 7.42 12.21 -57.33
N SER A 589 6.18 12.12 -56.81
CA SER A 589 5.82 12.63 -55.48
C SER A 589 6.22 11.68 -54.34
N TRP A 590 6.66 10.46 -54.67
CA TRP A 590 7.17 9.50 -53.69
C TRP A 590 8.33 10.06 -52.86
N ARG A 591 8.31 9.74 -51.57
CA ARG A 591 9.37 10.04 -50.61
C ARG A 591 9.57 8.83 -49.71
N ILE A 592 10.77 8.66 -49.15
CA ILE A 592 11.07 7.54 -48.24
C ILE A 592 10.15 7.56 -47.03
N TYR A 593 9.79 8.74 -46.51
CA TYR A 593 8.87 8.83 -45.37
C TYR A 593 7.44 8.37 -45.71
N HIS A 594 6.98 8.51 -46.96
CA HIS A 594 5.69 7.94 -47.39
C HIS A 594 5.71 6.41 -47.33
N LEU A 595 6.84 5.80 -47.74
CA LEU A 595 7.02 4.36 -47.66
C LEU A 595 7.01 3.88 -46.20
N LEU A 596 7.70 4.59 -45.31
CA LEU A 596 7.71 4.30 -43.88
C LEU A 596 6.34 4.49 -43.23
N ALA A 597 5.56 5.50 -43.67
CA ALA A 597 4.18 5.68 -43.20
C ALA A 597 3.30 4.47 -43.53
N LEU A 598 3.44 3.87 -44.72
CA LEU A 598 2.73 2.63 -45.06
C LEU A 598 3.18 1.44 -44.21
N ILE A 599 4.50 1.30 -44.00
CA ILE A 599 5.08 0.24 -43.15
C ILE A 599 4.54 0.38 -41.72
N ASN A 600 4.62 1.57 -41.12
CA ASN A 600 4.12 1.85 -39.78
C ASN A 600 2.61 1.57 -39.69
N ASN A 601 1.82 2.04 -40.65
CA ASN A 601 0.37 1.78 -40.66
C ASN A 601 0.06 0.28 -40.72
N LYS A 602 0.73 -0.48 -41.61
CA LYS A 602 0.53 -1.93 -41.72
C LYS A 602 1.02 -2.67 -40.47
N ALA A 603 2.10 -2.23 -39.83
CA ALA A 603 2.56 -2.79 -38.56
C ALA A 603 1.54 -2.58 -37.44
N ASN A 604 0.95 -1.38 -37.33
CA ASN A 604 -0.11 -1.09 -36.36
C ASN A 604 -1.39 -1.91 -36.62
N GLU A 605 -1.81 -2.04 -37.89
CA GLU A 605 -2.92 -2.92 -38.30
C GLU A 605 -2.63 -4.37 -37.88
N LYS A 606 -1.42 -4.88 -38.16
CA LYS A 606 -1.03 -6.25 -37.82
C LYS A 606 -0.98 -6.51 -36.32
N LEU A 607 -0.45 -5.57 -35.53
CA LEU A 607 -0.47 -5.70 -34.08
C LEU A 607 -1.91 -5.77 -33.55
N SER A 608 -2.80 -4.93 -34.09
CA SER A 608 -4.22 -4.95 -33.76
C SER A 608 -4.87 -6.28 -34.13
N ASP A 609 -4.53 -6.86 -35.28
CA ASP A 609 -5.03 -8.17 -35.73
C ASP A 609 -4.64 -9.30 -34.76
N ILE A 610 -3.41 -9.29 -34.22
CA ILE A 610 -2.88 -10.34 -33.32
C ILE A 610 -3.75 -10.49 -32.08
N PHE A 611 -4.19 -9.37 -31.53
CA PHE A 611 -5.04 -9.30 -30.34
C PHE A 611 -6.52 -9.05 -30.69
N SER A 612 -6.89 -9.14 -31.97
CA SER A 612 -8.29 -9.00 -32.39
C SER A 612 -9.08 -10.29 -32.14
N PHE A 613 -10.39 -10.13 -31.98
CA PHE A 613 -11.34 -11.23 -31.90
C PHE A 613 -11.84 -11.58 -33.31
N ASP A 614 -11.80 -12.87 -33.65
CA ASP A 614 -12.38 -13.39 -34.88
C ASP A 614 -13.92 -13.47 -34.83
N SER A 615 -14.55 -13.97 -35.91
CA SER A 615 -16.00 -14.15 -36.00
C SER A 615 -16.60 -15.10 -34.97
N ASN A 616 -15.78 -15.95 -34.35
CA ASN A 616 -16.18 -16.88 -33.29
C ASN A 616 -15.79 -16.34 -31.89
N ASN A 617 -15.43 -15.06 -31.79
CA ASN A 617 -15.00 -14.39 -30.57
C ASN A 617 -13.72 -15.00 -29.96
N LYS A 618 -12.85 -15.57 -30.79
CA LYS A 618 -11.57 -16.14 -30.38
C LYS A 618 -10.43 -15.22 -30.80
N ILE A 619 -9.46 -15.01 -29.91
CA ILE A 619 -8.35 -14.07 -30.14
C ILE A 619 -7.35 -14.68 -31.13
N GLY A 620 -6.73 -13.85 -31.97
CA GLY A 620 -5.69 -14.25 -32.92
C GLY A 620 -4.62 -15.16 -32.29
N ILE A 621 -4.05 -14.78 -31.15
CA ILE A 621 -3.04 -15.59 -30.44
C ILE A 621 -3.58 -16.99 -30.02
N HIS A 622 -4.85 -17.11 -29.65
CA HIS A 622 -5.48 -18.39 -29.29
C HIS A 622 -5.65 -19.32 -30.51
N ASN A 623 -5.84 -18.76 -31.70
CA ASN A 623 -5.89 -19.54 -32.94
C ASN A 623 -4.53 -20.11 -33.31
N SER A 624 -3.47 -19.44 -32.86
CA SER A 624 -2.10 -19.86 -33.04
C SER A 624 -1.58 -20.69 -31.86
N ASP A 625 -2.44 -21.16 -30.95
CA ASP A 625 -2.05 -21.84 -29.70
C ASP A 625 -0.92 -21.10 -28.93
N ILE A 626 -1.00 -19.78 -28.86
CA ILE A 626 -0.07 -18.92 -28.11
C ILE A 626 -0.91 -18.13 -27.12
N SER A 627 -0.57 -18.23 -25.84
CA SER A 627 -1.31 -17.57 -24.76
C SER A 627 -0.37 -17.29 -23.60
N LEU A 628 -0.58 -16.17 -22.92
CA LEU A 628 0.16 -15.84 -21.70
C LEU A 628 -0.22 -16.82 -20.59
N ASP A 629 -1.51 -17.08 -20.38
CA ASP A 629 -2.03 -17.92 -19.28
C ASP A 629 -1.59 -19.38 -19.35
N TYR A 630 -1.31 -19.87 -20.57
CA TYR A 630 -0.91 -21.26 -20.80
C TYR A 630 0.58 -21.45 -21.08
N TRP A 631 1.41 -20.44 -20.83
CA TRP A 631 2.81 -20.44 -21.24
C TRP A 631 3.65 -21.60 -20.68
N LYS A 632 3.34 -22.08 -19.46
CA LYS A 632 4.03 -23.19 -18.76
C LYS A 632 3.43 -24.58 -19.02
N ILE A 633 2.13 -24.65 -19.29
CA ILE A 633 1.37 -25.91 -19.22
C ILE A 633 1.11 -26.49 -20.62
N GLY A 634 1.21 -25.68 -21.68
CA GLY A 634 0.87 -26.09 -23.04
C GLY A 634 -0.64 -26.36 -23.20
N LYS A 635 -1.08 -26.54 -24.45
CA LYS A 635 -2.49 -26.66 -24.93
C LYS A 635 -3.56 -26.78 -23.83
N GLY A 636 -4.27 -25.68 -23.57
CA GLY A 636 -5.39 -25.58 -22.64
C GLY A 636 -6.69 -25.17 -23.34
N ASP A 637 -7.77 -25.06 -22.56
CA ASP A 637 -9.03 -24.45 -23.03
C ASP A 637 -8.85 -22.93 -23.08
N PHE A 638 -8.45 -22.41 -24.25
CA PHE A 638 -8.17 -20.98 -24.46
C PHE A 638 -9.35 -20.05 -24.14
N ASN A 639 -10.57 -20.57 -24.00
CA ASN A 639 -11.71 -19.76 -23.54
C ASN A 639 -11.58 -19.35 -22.06
N LYS A 640 -10.68 -19.99 -21.30
CA LYS A 640 -10.37 -19.65 -19.91
C LYS A 640 -9.15 -18.75 -19.76
N ALA A 641 -8.48 -18.36 -20.86
CA ALA A 641 -7.36 -17.43 -20.82
C ALA A 641 -7.85 -15.99 -20.68
N ASP A 642 -8.18 -15.58 -19.46
CA ASP A 642 -8.87 -14.33 -19.19
C ASP A 642 -7.96 -13.09 -19.20
N ASP A 643 -6.64 -13.22 -19.04
CA ASP A 643 -5.70 -12.10 -19.18
C ASP A 643 -5.49 -11.71 -20.65
N ASP A 644 -5.38 -12.69 -21.53
CA ASP A 644 -5.29 -12.48 -22.98
C ASP A 644 -6.58 -11.81 -23.50
N ILE A 645 -7.75 -12.27 -23.02
CA ILE A 645 -9.05 -11.66 -23.31
C ILE A 645 -9.14 -10.24 -22.76
N ALA A 646 -8.69 -10.00 -21.54
CA ALA A 646 -8.70 -8.68 -20.93
C ALA A 646 -7.82 -7.69 -21.72
N PHE A 647 -6.60 -8.09 -22.07
CA PHE A 647 -5.70 -7.25 -22.86
C PHE A 647 -6.27 -6.94 -24.25
N ALA A 648 -6.76 -7.96 -24.96
CA ALA A 648 -7.40 -7.79 -26.28
C ALA A 648 -8.61 -6.85 -26.22
N LYS A 649 -9.42 -6.96 -25.17
CA LYS A 649 -10.58 -6.09 -24.96
C LYS A 649 -10.14 -4.64 -24.74
N LEU A 650 -9.17 -4.39 -23.86
CA LEU A 650 -8.69 -3.03 -23.58
C LEU A 650 -7.99 -2.41 -24.79
N LEU A 651 -7.24 -3.19 -25.57
CA LEU A 651 -6.63 -2.73 -26.83
C LEU A 651 -7.72 -2.30 -27.83
N LYS A 652 -8.77 -3.12 -28.00
CA LYS A 652 -9.92 -2.80 -28.86
C LYS A 652 -10.68 -1.56 -28.40
N GLU A 653 -10.84 -1.38 -27.10
CA GLU A 653 -11.46 -0.20 -26.49
C GLU A 653 -10.51 1.02 -26.46
N GLN A 654 -9.26 0.86 -26.94
CA GLN A 654 -8.19 1.86 -26.91
C GLN A 654 -7.82 2.31 -25.48
N GLU A 655 -8.15 1.53 -24.45
CA GLU A 655 -7.76 1.74 -23.05
C GLU A 655 -6.33 1.23 -22.75
N VAL A 656 -5.80 0.42 -23.67
CA VAL A 656 -4.36 0.16 -23.82
C VAL A 656 -4.01 0.64 -25.22
N ALA A 657 -3.47 1.85 -25.33
CA ALA A 657 -3.10 2.43 -26.60
C ALA A 657 -1.65 2.08 -26.95
N VAL A 658 -1.42 1.63 -28.18
CA VAL A 658 -0.10 1.24 -28.68
C VAL A 658 0.13 1.90 -30.04
N VAL A 659 1.34 2.40 -30.27
CA VAL A 659 1.79 3.03 -31.51
C VAL A 659 3.09 2.38 -31.93
N ILE A 660 3.14 1.88 -33.17
CA ILE A 660 4.35 1.39 -33.80
C ILE A 660 4.87 2.43 -34.79
N THR A 661 6.16 2.77 -34.70
CA THR A 661 6.81 3.71 -35.62
C THR A 661 8.28 3.37 -35.80
N ASP A 662 8.85 3.73 -36.95
CA ASP A 662 10.27 3.57 -37.26
C ASP A 662 11.17 4.59 -36.55
N GLN A 663 10.59 5.64 -35.97
CA GLN A 663 11.31 6.70 -35.26
C GLN A 663 11.64 6.29 -33.82
N ASN A 664 12.82 6.67 -33.35
CA ASN A 664 13.17 6.64 -31.93
C ASN A 664 13.00 8.03 -31.29
N SER A 665 13.29 8.13 -29.98
CA SER A 665 13.19 9.37 -29.20
C SER A 665 14.01 10.54 -29.71
N ASN A 666 15.06 10.28 -30.47
CA ASN A 666 15.92 11.30 -31.06
C ASN A 666 15.46 11.71 -32.47
N SER A 667 14.23 11.38 -32.87
CA SER A 667 13.71 11.53 -34.25
C SER A 667 14.49 10.74 -35.31
N ASN A 668 15.37 9.83 -34.91
CA ASN A 668 16.20 9.07 -35.84
C ASN A 668 15.45 7.82 -36.30
N SER A 669 15.55 7.52 -37.60
CA SER A 669 15.04 6.28 -38.20
C SER A 669 16.18 5.59 -38.93
N THR A 670 16.63 4.47 -38.38
CA THR A 670 17.64 3.62 -39.02
C THR A 670 17.12 3.10 -40.36
N ASN A 671 15.84 2.73 -40.43
CA ASN A 671 15.19 2.23 -41.65
C ASN A 671 15.22 3.28 -42.78
N ARG A 672 14.99 4.56 -42.45
CA ARG A 672 15.06 5.66 -43.43
C ARG A 672 16.46 5.78 -44.03
N GLU A 673 17.49 5.74 -43.18
CA GLU A 673 18.88 5.82 -43.62
C GLU A 673 19.26 4.60 -44.48
N GLU A 674 18.83 3.40 -44.09
CA GLU A 674 19.10 2.20 -44.89
C GLU A 674 18.43 2.23 -46.25
N ILE A 675 17.15 2.62 -46.35
CA ILE A 675 16.46 2.75 -47.65
C ILE A 675 17.15 3.82 -48.52
N PHE A 676 17.61 4.92 -47.92
CA PHE A 676 18.33 5.97 -48.65
C PHE A 676 19.68 5.48 -49.17
N GLN A 677 20.43 4.68 -48.39
CA GLN A 677 21.79 4.24 -48.73
C GLN A 677 21.84 2.98 -49.59
N LYS A 678 20.88 2.05 -49.42
CA LYS A 678 20.85 0.73 -50.05
C LYS A 678 19.71 0.55 -51.06
N GLY A 679 18.74 1.46 -51.08
CA GLY A 679 17.58 1.42 -51.97
C GLY A 679 16.40 0.65 -51.39
N ILE A 680 15.30 0.58 -52.16
CA ILE A 680 14.03 -0.02 -51.70
C ILE A 680 14.16 -1.53 -51.44
N GLU A 681 15.14 -2.22 -52.04
CA GLU A 681 15.33 -3.67 -51.86
C GLU A 681 15.53 -4.09 -50.41
N THR A 682 16.09 -3.19 -49.60
CA THR A 682 16.24 -3.41 -48.15
C THR A 682 14.91 -3.75 -47.49
N ILE A 683 13.77 -3.30 -48.04
CA ILE A 683 12.46 -3.56 -47.42
C ILE A 683 12.05 -5.02 -47.36
N TRP A 684 12.55 -5.86 -48.28
CA TRP A 684 12.24 -7.29 -48.33
C TRP A 684 13.47 -8.21 -48.17
N GLU A 685 14.66 -7.64 -47.96
CA GLU A 685 15.92 -8.39 -47.77
C GLU A 685 16.41 -8.38 -46.32
N SER A 686 15.87 -7.51 -45.47
CA SER A 686 16.30 -7.36 -44.07
C SER A 686 15.11 -7.03 -43.17
N GLU A 687 15.22 -7.40 -41.90
CA GLU A 687 14.19 -7.12 -40.89
C GLU A 687 14.15 -5.63 -40.54
N PHE A 688 12.95 -5.06 -40.51
CA PHE A 688 12.69 -3.68 -40.09
C PHE A 688 12.58 -3.65 -38.59
N LYS A 689 13.41 -2.79 -38.00
CA LYS A 689 13.29 -2.45 -36.59
C LYS A 689 12.29 -1.31 -36.44
N LEU A 690 11.16 -1.60 -35.80
CA LEU A 690 10.14 -0.62 -35.44
C LEU A 690 10.11 -0.49 -33.92
N ASN A 691 9.87 0.73 -33.43
CA ASN A 691 9.73 1.01 -32.00
C ASN A 691 8.24 0.98 -31.62
N ILE A 692 7.95 0.33 -30.50
CA ILE A 692 6.63 0.24 -29.89
C ILE A 692 6.58 1.25 -28.75
N TYR A 693 5.62 2.16 -28.85
CA TYR A 693 5.24 3.09 -27.81
C TYR A 693 3.88 2.73 -27.27
N ALA A 694 3.68 2.81 -25.96
CA ALA A 694 2.40 2.47 -25.37
C ALA A 694 2.01 3.38 -24.21
N GLY A 695 0.70 3.49 -24.01
CA GLY A 695 0.11 4.18 -22.88
C GLY A 695 0.12 3.32 -21.62
N GLN A 696 -0.30 3.92 -20.51
CA GLN A 696 -0.46 3.24 -19.23
C GLN A 696 -1.93 3.19 -18.83
N THR A 697 -2.31 2.12 -18.12
CA THR A 697 -3.67 1.87 -17.66
C THR A 697 -3.70 1.73 -16.14
N ASN A 698 -4.73 2.27 -15.49
CA ASN A 698 -4.92 2.15 -14.06
C ASN A 698 -5.56 0.79 -13.66
N ILE A 699 -5.79 0.58 -12.35
CA ILE A 699 -6.31 -0.68 -11.81
C ILE A 699 -7.74 -1.04 -12.24
N TYR A 700 -8.45 -0.11 -12.87
CA TYR A 700 -9.83 -0.27 -13.34
C TYR A 700 -9.91 -0.43 -14.86
N GLY A 701 -8.78 -0.55 -15.55
CA GLY A 701 -8.76 -0.68 -17.01
C GLY A 701 -8.98 0.65 -17.73
N LYS A 702 -8.64 1.79 -17.12
CA LYS A 702 -8.73 3.12 -17.74
C LYS A 702 -7.37 3.70 -18.05
N ARG A 703 -7.17 4.17 -19.28
CA ARG A 703 -5.91 4.77 -19.72
C ARG A 703 -5.67 6.15 -19.12
N TYR A 704 -4.42 6.46 -18.80
CA TYR A 704 -4.04 7.82 -18.36
C TYR A 704 -4.06 8.85 -19.51
N ASP A 705 -3.91 8.39 -20.75
CA ASP A 705 -3.82 9.23 -21.95
C ASP A 705 -5.19 9.70 -22.43
N GLN A 706 -5.60 10.91 -22.04
CA GLN A 706 -6.94 11.41 -22.37
C GLN A 706 -7.12 11.74 -23.86
N ASP A 707 -6.08 12.22 -24.55
CA ASP A 707 -6.12 12.55 -25.98
C ASP A 707 -5.15 11.68 -26.79
N LEU A 708 -5.71 10.84 -27.69
CA LEU A 708 -4.93 10.00 -28.60
C LEU A 708 -4.61 10.69 -29.93
N SER A 709 -5.13 11.89 -30.19
CA SER A 709 -4.82 12.62 -31.43
C SER A 709 -3.33 13.01 -31.53
N GLU A 710 -2.63 13.06 -30.40
CA GLU A 710 -1.19 13.30 -30.32
C GLU A 710 -0.33 12.03 -30.38
N SER A 711 -0.96 10.86 -30.53
CA SER A 711 -0.26 9.55 -30.52
C SER A 711 0.81 9.41 -31.60
N SER A 712 0.68 10.14 -32.70
CA SER A 712 1.69 10.24 -33.76
C SER A 712 3.02 10.85 -33.31
N ASN A 713 3.04 11.55 -32.17
CA ASN A 713 4.24 12.20 -31.60
C ASN A 713 4.78 11.46 -30.37
N TRP A 714 4.18 10.34 -29.96
CA TRP A 714 4.60 9.59 -28.78
C TRP A 714 6.05 9.11 -28.83
N TRP A 715 6.62 9.03 -30.03
CA TRP A 715 8.03 8.72 -30.17
C TRP A 715 8.95 9.72 -29.46
N GLN A 716 8.50 10.96 -29.22
CA GLN A 716 9.24 11.99 -28.50
C GLN A 716 9.34 11.76 -26.98
N ASP A 717 8.51 10.89 -26.42
CA ASP A 717 8.50 10.59 -24.99
C ASP A 717 9.21 9.26 -24.71
N GLU A 718 10.44 9.33 -24.23
CA GLU A 718 11.25 8.14 -23.90
C GLU A 718 10.59 7.24 -22.86
N ASN A 719 9.75 7.79 -21.97
CA ASN A 719 9.08 6.98 -20.94
C ASN A 719 7.97 6.09 -21.52
N ARG A 720 7.56 6.36 -22.77
CA ARG A 720 6.61 5.54 -23.51
C ARG A 720 7.30 4.53 -24.41
N LEU A 721 8.62 4.56 -24.55
CA LEU A 721 9.31 3.55 -25.34
C LEU A 721 9.27 2.24 -24.57
N TYR A 722 8.48 1.30 -25.08
CA TYR A 722 8.35 -0.01 -24.48
C TYR A 722 9.37 -0.97 -25.07
N GLY A 723 9.64 -0.88 -26.38
CA GLY A 723 10.76 -1.57 -27.02
C GLY A 723 10.56 -1.78 -28.52
N GLU A 724 11.00 -2.92 -29.05
CA GLU A 724 11.22 -3.09 -30.49
C GLU A 724 10.45 -4.26 -31.10
N PHE A 725 9.86 -4.03 -32.27
CA PHE A 725 9.15 -4.97 -33.11
C PHE A 725 9.93 -5.19 -34.42
N TYR A 726 10.19 -6.44 -34.76
CA TYR A 726 10.93 -6.80 -35.97
C TYR A 726 9.97 -7.41 -36.99
N SER A 727 10.01 -6.92 -38.23
CA SER A 727 9.10 -7.42 -39.26
C SER A 727 9.70 -7.34 -40.66
N LEU A 728 9.12 -8.10 -41.59
CA LEU A 728 9.52 -8.13 -42.99
C LEU A 728 8.37 -7.65 -43.88
N VAL A 729 8.70 -6.85 -44.91
CA VAL A 729 7.72 -6.52 -45.95
C VAL A 729 7.66 -7.67 -46.94
N ALA A 730 6.49 -8.30 -47.06
CA ALA A 730 6.26 -9.33 -48.06
C ALA A 730 6.06 -8.68 -49.42
N ILE A 731 6.95 -8.99 -50.37
CA ILE A 731 6.75 -8.70 -51.79
C ILE A 731 6.86 -10.01 -52.56
N PRO A 732 5.83 -10.39 -53.35
CA PRO A 732 5.92 -11.61 -54.15
C PRO A 732 7.04 -11.49 -55.18
N ASN A 733 7.77 -12.58 -55.42
CA ASN A 733 9.02 -12.55 -56.19
C ASN A 733 8.85 -11.94 -57.60
N GLN A 734 7.71 -12.14 -58.24
CA GLN A 734 7.41 -11.59 -59.57
C GLN A 734 7.25 -10.05 -59.61
N TYR A 735 7.11 -9.40 -58.45
CA TYR A 735 7.01 -7.94 -58.32
C TYR A 735 8.34 -7.27 -57.95
N LYS A 736 9.27 -7.98 -57.28
CA LYS A 736 10.50 -7.39 -56.69
C LYS A 736 11.33 -6.56 -57.68
N ASP A 737 11.71 -7.15 -58.81
CA ASP A 737 12.55 -6.46 -59.82
C ASP A 737 11.83 -5.25 -60.43
N LYS A 738 10.51 -5.33 -60.59
CA LYS A 738 9.70 -4.27 -61.21
C LYS A 738 9.46 -3.11 -60.25
N VAL A 739 9.22 -3.40 -58.97
CA VAL A 739 9.13 -2.39 -57.91
C VAL A 739 10.47 -1.67 -57.74
N ASN A 740 11.59 -2.40 -57.75
CA ASN A 740 12.91 -1.79 -57.72
C ASN A 740 13.16 -0.89 -58.93
N THR A 741 12.79 -1.34 -60.13
CA THR A 741 12.90 -0.55 -61.37
C THR A 741 12.06 0.72 -61.30
N TYR A 742 10.80 0.62 -60.85
CA TYR A 742 9.92 1.76 -60.62
C TYR A 742 10.53 2.76 -59.62
N TRP A 743 11.01 2.27 -58.47
CA TRP A 743 11.60 3.12 -57.44
C TRP A 743 12.86 3.84 -57.91
N LYS A 744 13.71 3.14 -58.67
CA LYS A 744 14.89 3.76 -59.32
C LYS A 744 14.48 4.87 -60.27
N LYS A 745 13.49 4.61 -61.14
CA LYS A 745 13.00 5.57 -62.15
C LYS A 745 12.46 6.85 -61.52
N TYR A 746 11.67 6.77 -60.45
CA TYR A 746 10.93 7.91 -59.91
C TYR A 746 11.50 8.51 -58.62
N VAL A 747 12.32 7.76 -57.87
CA VAL A 747 12.86 8.17 -56.57
C VAL A 747 14.39 8.16 -56.55
N SER A 748 15.03 7.00 -56.44
CA SER A 748 16.46 6.95 -56.07
C SER A 748 17.42 7.44 -57.16
N SER A 749 17.05 7.30 -58.45
CA SER A 749 17.84 7.79 -59.58
C SER A 749 17.27 9.04 -60.26
N ASN A 750 16.14 9.59 -59.78
CA ASN A 750 15.53 10.80 -60.36
C ASN A 750 16.10 12.08 -59.72
N PRO A 751 16.89 12.91 -60.43
CA PRO A 751 17.49 14.12 -59.85
C PRO A 751 16.47 15.19 -59.41
N LYS A 752 15.19 15.06 -59.81
CA LYS A 752 14.10 15.94 -59.36
C LYS A 752 13.49 15.52 -58.03
N ASN A 753 13.78 14.30 -57.57
CA ASN A 753 13.27 13.80 -56.30
C ASN A 753 14.22 14.22 -55.16
N PRO A 754 13.73 14.82 -54.06
CA PRO A 754 14.51 15.13 -52.86
C PRO A 754 15.23 13.93 -52.21
N ASP A 755 14.71 12.72 -52.37
CA ASP A 755 15.35 11.49 -51.87
C ASP A 755 16.28 10.84 -52.94
N TYR A 756 16.71 11.62 -53.93
CA TYR A 756 17.71 11.21 -54.92
C TYR A 756 19.05 10.86 -54.25
N ASN A 757 19.62 9.71 -54.62
CA ASN A 757 20.95 9.31 -54.17
C ASN A 757 21.83 8.86 -55.34
N SER A 758 22.86 9.65 -55.66
CA SER A 758 23.80 9.35 -56.73
C SER A 758 24.68 8.11 -56.50
N SER A 759 24.78 7.60 -55.26
CA SER A 759 25.57 6.41 -54.94
C SER A 759 24.87 5.08 -55.27
N LEU A 760 23.57 5.10 -55.56
CA LEU A 760 22.74 3.92 -55.85
C LEU A 760 22.64 3.57 -57.35
N LYS A 761 23.52 4.14 -58.18
CA LYS A 761 23.51 3.97 -59.65
C LYS A 761 23.92 2.58 -60.12
#